data_AF-A0A7T6XR28-F1
#
_entry.id   AF-A0A7T6XR28-F1
#
_cell.length_a   1.000
_cell.length_b   1.000
_cell.length_c   1.000
_cell.angle_alpha   90.00
_cell.angle_beta   90.00
_cell.angle_gamma   90.00
#
_symmetry.space_group_name_H-M   'P 1'
#
loop_
_entity.id
_entity.type
_entity.pdbx_description
1 polymer ?
#
loop_
_entity_poly.entity_id
_entity_poly.type
_entity_poly.pdbx_seq_one_letter_code
_entity_poly.pdbx_strand_id
1 'polypeptide(L)'
;MSTRSSQSSYGDSQYLSNVATSDVPAPTPPNGKTLVEEYRDALEPHHEEQSQYDPLHPAHSRSSVFLNVNDPVTMYLLTETAIGDSTDYEVLSFEEVEGLKKEVSLLSTRIQGTKRKLALETKLRDAAQSLGRLYSPPSPRSSGEYGANGGSNSNRMSRASEALDKSDSELAVSQRRCEELAQELWKLEKRSQKISQRLLEHTAGVLQMTHKGLKKGPKNPAPPTSDSSHDDLKFDDRSLYRTTEHLDDFGVDRKIETNAAAAMNTEAMQATERRLEEISERMHDLMKKSNPDEFIDPPPQLSAGGGPVDPTGTVDAHLAYIESSMEKIVLHTGDAPAPTTARDIAPEAEIAWKHQLTKINNQVQSIVDRFGLTRSPTLPPPPDPSDGEGLEEQFSYLKTGIDGLESRVDGVIEQKSILTTQIQQQRELNSKSDAERDAHIGDLTEQLSRVRKDLEASEREGNAKGDELALVMEQLDAMRTKGNPQEEAKATLAQAESEVVRLQSIITSLRSEAEAKTKEVREAQDAQDQAEAEVKGLQQFINDLQGDKDIEDEGVREARDRAEDEVKRLQAIIESLQNDNNTKSEEATEAREARDHAEDEVKRLQAIIASLQSDNDVKSEEFREAREAHDHAEGEVKRLQVVNTSLQNDTEKKIEETREAHSRAEDEVKRLQDIIISLKNDTDSTSEETREASEHAEEVKRLQVAIASLQNDTDAKTKEVIEARHRAEDEAKHLHIVIETLQNDADARGEDVKEARDRAESEVQRLQSVVETLQNDSDFRSEEVRGARDRAEQEVAQLEAAIRQIRIQSDARIKEADDQRAQSDHNATRLQNELTELEGEIVRVTTELTMAKAELDGAYGTRAERAAVVASNTSVQRENDALVTRNIELTEELAALKSQRGGGDLQQRADNLERELSEIIDDYEAMTKASIEFEKERERFEILIDSLRDRCEQLETKLAEERISWMNLSSPTSVGRDGTYDTTSTMVLKNEFKKMMRDTRNENMKMFRAEQEERRRIEGLLRALKKEHAKVTGKSPGSTP
;
A
#
# COMPACT_ATOMS: atom_id res chain seq x y z
N MET A 1 -10.37 -38.25 54.98
CA MET A 1 -10.62 -37.32 56.11
C MET A 1 -9.84 -36.06 55.77
N SER A 2 -10.41 -34.97 55.25
CA SER A 2 -11.58 -34.19 55.71
C SER A 2 -11.39 -33.58 57.10
N THR A 3 -11.06 -32.29 57.13
CA THR A 3 -11.75 -31.27 57.93
C THR A 3 -11.60 -29.91 57.26
N ARG A 4 -12.73 -29.30 56.86
CA ARG A 4 -12.84 -27.86 56.62
C ARG A 4 -12.70 -27.10 57.96
N SER A 5 -12.31 -25.83 57.90
CA SER A 5 -12.86 -24.82 58.81
C SER A 5 -12.94 -23.47 58.11
N SER A 6 -14.03 -22.74 58.34
CA SER A 6 -14.29 -21.41 57.80
C SER A 6 -14.97 -20.56 58.87
N GLN A 7 -14.44 -19.37 59.12
CA GLN A 7 -15.05 -18.19 59.77
C GLN A 7 -14.03 -17.05 59.55
N SER A 8 -14.32 -16.00 58.78
CA SER A 8 -15.30 -14.91 59.00
C SER A 8 -14.86 -13.92 60.10
N SER A 9 -14.55 -12.68 59.71
CA SER A 9 -15.09 -11.45 60.33
C SER A 9 -14.68 -10.20 59.51
N TYR A 10 -15.45 -9.13 59.64
CA TYR A 10 -15.29 -7.82 58.98
C TYR A 10 -14.16 -6.95 59.56
N GLY A 11 -13.71 -5.97 58.76
CA GLY A 11 -12.80 -4.87 59.12
C GLY A 11 -11.44 -4.97 58.41
N ASP A 12 -10.85 -3.92 57.87
CA ASP A 12 -11.26 -2.51 57.78
C ASP A 12 -10.56 -1.86 56.55
N SER A 13 -11.20 -0.88 55.90
CA SER A 13 -10.76 -0.39 54.56
C SER A 13 -10.17 1.02 54.62
N GLN A 14 -9.08 1.21 55.38
CA GLN A 14 -8.25 2.42 55.32
C GLN A 14 -6.76 2.06 55.42
N TYR A 15 -5.91 2.92 54.87
CA TYR A 15 -4.48 2.72 54.62
C TYR A 15 -4.12 1.73 53.50
N LEU A 16 -4.03 2.23 52.26
CA LEU A 16 -2.83 2.06 51.42
C LEU A 16 -2.87 3.09 50.27
N SER A 17 -2.19 4.21 50.49
CA SER A 17 -1.78 5.15 49.43
C SER A 17 -0.32 5.49 49.68
N ASN A 18 0.43 5.81 48.62
CA ASN A 18 1.88 6.04 48.57
C ASN A 18 2.74 4.77 48.52
N VAL A 19 2.83 4.18 47.33
CA VAL A 19 4.09 3.57 46.86
C VAL A 19 4.53 4.34 45.63
N ALA A 20 5.62 5.09 45.76
CA ALA A 20 6.29 5.72 44.63
C ALA A 20 6.97 4.65 43.76
N THR A 21 6.88 4.77 42.44
CA THR A 21 7.49 3.86 41.49
C THR A 21 8.99 4.12 41.34
N SER A 22 9.77 3.58 42.28
CA SER A 22 11.21 3.36 42.12
C SER A 22 11.46 1.86 41.91
N ASP A 23 12.21 1.53 40.84
CA ASP A 23 12.81 0.23 40.52
C ASP A 23 12.06 -1.04 40.97
N VAL A 24 11.07 -1.46 40.17
CA VAL A 24 10.64 -2.86 40.15
C VAL A 24 11.58 -3.63 39.21
N PRO A 25 12.34 -4.64 39.68
CA PRO A 25 13.20 -5.44 38.81
C PRO A 25 12.35 -6.19 37.77
N ALA A 26 12.85 -6.25 36.54
CA ALA A 26 12.12 -6.84 35.42
C ALA A 26 11.59 -8.25 35.76
N PRO A 27 10.32 -8.57 35.44
CA PRO A 27 9.74 -9.86 35.77
C PRO A 27 10.56 -10.97 35.11
N THR A 28 11.07 -11.89 35.93
CA THR A 28 11.79 -13.08 35.45
C THR A 28 10.92 -13.83 34.45
N PRO A 29 11.47 -14.28 33.30
CA PRO A 29 10.68 -14.98 32.31
C PRO A 29 10.03 -16.22 32.95
N PRO A 30 8.71 -16.41 32.81
CA PRO A 30 8.05 -17.60 33.34
C PRO A 30 8.63 -18.87 32.71
N ASN A 31 8.67 -19.96 33.49
CA ASN A 31 9.25 -21.23 33.03
C ASN A 31 8.56 -21.70 31.75
N GLY A 32 9.33 -22.16 30.76
CA GLY A 32 8.82 -22.56 29.45
C GLY A 32 7.68 -23.58 29.50
N LYS A 33 7.68 -24.47 30.51
CA LYS A 33 6.60 -25.43 30.78
C LYS A 33 5.28 -24.75 31.15
N THR A 34 5.33 -23.73 32.00
CA THR A 34 4.15 -22.95 32.41
C THR A 34 3.59 -22.16 31.23
N LEU A 35 4.45 -21.57 30.39
CA LEU A 35 4.02 -20.90 29.16
C LEU A 35 3.37 -21.87 28.15
N VAL A 36 3.92 -23.08 27.97
CA VAL A 36 3.30 -24.09 27.09
C VAL A 36 1.93 -24.53 27.60
N GLU A 37 1.71 -24.55 28.92
CA GLU A 37 0.40 -24.84 29.52
C GLU A 37 -0.58 -23.66 29.33
N GLU A 38 -0.15 -22.44 29.64
CA GLU A 38 -0.93 -21.20 29.47
C GLU A 38 -1.38 -20.97 28.02
N TYR A 39 -0.48 -21.19 27.05
CA TYR A 39 -0.82 -21.13 25.63
C TYR A 39 -1.60 -22.36 25.13
N ARG A 40 -1.57 -23.52 25.83
CA ARG A 40 -2.43 -24.66 25.49
C ARG A 40 -3.88 -24.36 25.88
N ASP A 41 -4.10 -23.87 27.09
CA ASP A 41 -5.44 -23.54 27.60
C ASP A 41 -6.07 -22.41 26.76
N ALA A 42 -5.26 -21.44 26.28
CA ALA A 42 -5.68 -20.40 25.35
C ALA A 42 -5.91 -20.87 23.89
N LEU A 43 -5.63 -22.14 23.56
CA LEU A 43 -5.84 -22.74 22.23
C LEU A 43 -6.95 -23.79 22.22
N GLU A 44 -7.58 -24.14 23.35
CA GLU A 44 -8.77 -24.98 23.38
C GLU A 44 -10.05 -24.14 23.14
N PRO A 45 -10.93 -24.52 22.17
CA PRO A 45 -12.09 -23.73 21.76
C PRO A 45 -13.27 -23.76 22.76
N HIS A 46 -13.02 -24.06 24.04
CA HIS A 46 -14.04 -24.20 25.09
C HIS A 46 -13.91 -23.19 26.25
N HIS A 47 -12.97 -22.23 26.18
CA HIS A 47 -12.72 -21.26 27.25
C HIS A 47 -12.69 -19.78 26.82
N GLU A 48 -13.40 -19.40 25.75
CA GLU A 48 -13.53 -17.98 25.36
C GLU A 48 -14.39 -17.13 26.33
N GLU A 49 -15.17 -17.75 27.23
CA GLU A 49 -16.10 -17.05 28.17
C GLU A 49 -15.44 -16.38 29.40
N GLN A 50 -14.11 -16.37 29.54
CA GLN A 50 -13.43 -15.76 30.71
C GLN A 50 -12.47 -14.61 30.38
N SER A 51 -12.86 -13.75 29.46
CA SER A 51 -12.53 -12.32 29.56
C SER A 51 -13.68 -11.59 30.27
N GLN A 52 -13.36 -10.59 31.11
CA GLN A 52 -14.34 -9.92 31.98
C GLN A 52 -15.32 -9.04 31.19
N TYR A 53 -16.35 -9.65 30.62
CA TYR A 53 -17.45 -8.97 29.94
C TYR A 53 -18.64 -8.69 30.88
N ASP A 54 -19.23 -7.50 30.72
CA ASP A 54 -20.50 -7.14 31.36
C ASP A 54 -21.67 -7.84 30.64
N PRO A 55 -22.42 -8.75 31.28
CA PRO A 55 -23.51 -9.48 30.63
C PRO A 55 -24.75 -8.62 30.32
N LEU A 56 -24.81 -7.37 30.77
CA LEU A 56 -26.03 -6.56 30.75
C LEU A 56 -26.07 -5.48 29.65
N HIS A 57 -24.96 -5.14 29.00
CA HIS A 57 -24.94 -4.15 27.92
C HIS A 57 -24.05 -4.54 26.71
N PRO A 58 -24.62 -5.21 25.68
CA PRO A 58 -23.89 -5.59 24.47
C PRO A 58 -23.33 -4.43 23.63
N ALA A 59 -23.81 -3.20 23.85
CA ALA A 59 -23.44 -2.03 23.07
C ALA A 59 -22.15 -1.31 23.52
N HIS A 60 -21.65 -1.59 24.72
CA HIS A 60 -20.51 -0.86 25.30
C HIS A 60 -19.49 -1.81 25.95
N SER A 61 -18.73 -2.52 25.10
CA SER A 61 -17.69 -3.49 25.46
C SER A 61 -16.42 -2.91 26.12
N ARG A 62 -16.51 -1.73 26.76
CA ARG A 62 -15.37 -0.98 27.32
C ARG A 62 -15.53 -0.51 28.79
N SER A 63 -16.71 -0.64 29.40
CA SER A 63 -16.92 -0.26 30.80
C SER A 63 -16.73 -1.43 31.75
N SER A 64 -15.99 -1.23 32.84
CA SER A 64 -16.10 -2.12 34.00
C SER A 64 -17.43 -1.89 34.72
N VAL A 65 -17.92 -2.90 35.43
CA VAL A 65 -19.24 -2.98 36.11
C VAL A 65 -19.52 -1.81 37.09
N PHE A 66 -18.52 -0.98 37.41
CA PHE A 66 -18.60 0.13 38.37
C PHE A 66 -18.49 1.53 37.76
N LEU A 67 -18.32 1.67 36.44
CA LEU A 67 -18.23 2.97 35.77
C LEU A 67 -19.62 3.46 35.32
N ASN A 68 -20.25 4.32 36.13
CA ASN A 68 -21.49 4.99 35.74
C ASN A 68 -21.19 6.21 34.85
N VAL A 69 -21.20 5.99 33.54
CA VAL A 69 -20.93 7.03 32.51
C VAL A 69 -21.88 8.23 32.61
N ASN A 70 -23.05 8.08 33.26
CA ASN A 70 -24.03 9.14 33.46
C ASN A 70 -23.77 10.04 34.69
N ASP A 71 -22.74 9.77 35.50
CA ASP A 71 -22.34 10.66 36.61
C ASP A 71 -21.24 11.64 36.14
N PRO A 72 -21.56 12.92 35.87
CA PRO A 72 -20.61 13.88 35.32
C PRO A 72 -19.48 14.23 36.30
N VAL A 73 -19.66 14.02 37.62
CA VAL A 73 -18.62 14.29 38.61
C VAL A 73 -17.56 13.19 38.58
N THR A 74 -17.98 11.92 38.50
CA THR A 74 -17.01 10.82 38.35
C THR A 74 -16.30 10.86 37.00
N MET A 75 -17.01 11.18 35.92
CA MET A 75 -16.41 11.34 34.60
C MET A 75 -15.41 12.50 34.58
N TYR A 76 -15.73 13.67 35.14
CA TYR A 76 -14.79 14.78 35.24
C TYR A 76 -13.56 14.44 36.09
N LEU A 77 -13.74 13.74 37.22
CA LEU A 77 -12.62 13.29 38.06
C LEU A 77 -11.71 12.29 37.32
N LEU A 78 -12.28 11.33 36.60
CA LEU A 78 -11.53 10.37 35.79
C LEU A 78 -10.79 11.06 34.64
N THR A 79 -11.42 12.04 33.98
CA THR A 79 -10.80 12.85 32.93
C THR A 79 -9.64 13.68 33.50
N GLU A 80 -9.82 14.41 34.60
CA GLU A 80 -8.75 15.22 35.22
C GLU A 80 -7.60 14.34 35.75
N THR A 81 -7.91 13.14 36.26
CA THR A 81 -6.90 12.15 36.68
C THR A 81 -6.11 11.62 35.49
N ALA A 82 -6.77 11.19 34.41
CA ALA A 82 -6.10 10.72 33.19
C ALA A 82 -5.27 11.82 32.51
N ILE A 83 -5.75 13.07 32.56
CA ILE A 83 -5.04 14.29 32.16
C ILE A 83 -3.76 14.48 33.00
N GLY A 84 -3.85 14.33 34.33
CA GLY A 84 -2.70 14.39 35.24
C GLY A 84 -1.69 13.27 34.96
N ASP A 85 -2.15 12.02 34.91
CA ASP A 85 -1.33 10.82 34.68
C ASP A 85 -0.62 10.85 33.30
N SER A 86 -1.21 11.53 32.31
CA SER A 86 -0.66 11.67 30.95
C SER A 86 0.27 12.87 30.76
N THR A 87 0.56 13.66 31.80
CA THR A 87 1.46 14.83 31.66
C THR A 87 2.91 14.45 31.35
N ASP A 88 3.37 13.31 31.88
CA ASP A 88 4.76 12.86 31.79
C ASP A 88 4.99 11.84 30.64
N TYR A 89 4.01 11.63 29.78
CA TYR A 89 4.10 10.67 28.66
C TYR A 89 4.89 11.22 27.46
N GLU A 90 5.72 10.35 26.88
CA GLU A 90 6.60 10.67 25.77
C GLU A 90 5.82 10.93 24.46
N VAL A 91 5.86 12.17 23.97
CA VAL A 91 5.32 12.53 22.65
C VAL A 91 6.38 12.29 21.58
N LEU A 92 6.28 11.13 20.94
CA LEU A 92 7.07 10.69 19.79
C LEU A 92 6.84 11.56 18.54
N SER A 93 7.84 11.60 17.65
CA SER A 93 7.71 12.24 16.33
C SER A 93 6.86 11.42 15.35
N PHE A 94 6.37 12.06 14.28
CA PHE A 94 5.55 11.40 13.26
C PHE A 94 6.26 10.19 12.61
N GLU A 95 7.56 10.32 12.31
CA GLU A 95 8.37 9.25 11.71
C GLU A 95 8.52 8.05 12.67
N GLU A 96 8.76 8.32 13.96
CA GLU A 96 8.83 7.28 15.00
C GLU A 96 7.48 6.58 15.18
N VAL A 97 6.37 7.32 15.20
CA VAL A 97 5.01 6.76 15.29
C VAL A 97 4.71 5.87 14.08
N GLU A 98 5.09 6.26 12.86
CA GLU A 98 4.99 5.38 11.69
C GLU A 98 5.89 4.16 11.79
N GLY A 99 7.13 4.33 12.25
CA GLY A 99 8.09 3.23 12.46
C GLY A 99 7.57 2.19 13.44
N LEU A 100 7.07 2.63 14.61
CA LEU A 100 6.46 1.77 15.61
C LEU A 100 5.18 1.08 15.10
N LYS A 101 4.33 1.78 14.33
CA LYS A 101 3.15 1.16 13.69
C LYS A 101 3.53 0.07 12.68
N LYS A 102 4.56 0.31 11.85
CA LYS A 102 5.13 -0.69 10.93
C LYS A 102 5.69 -1.88 11.72
N GLU A 103 6.38 -1.64 12.84
CA GLU A 103 6.90 -2.68 13.72
C GLU A 103 5.78 -3.52 14.37
N VAL A 104 4.69 -2.91 14.84
CA VAL A 104 3.52 -3.65 15.38
C VAL A 104 2.90 -4.56 14.33
N SER A 105 2.78 -4.14 13.08
CA SER A 105 2.27 -4.97 11.99
C SER A 105 3.17 -6.19 11.71
N LEU A 106 4.49 -5.98 11.66
CA LEU A 106 5.49 -7.05 11.48
C LEU A 106 5.50 -8.02 12.68
N LEU A 107 5.45 -7.50 13.90
CA LEU A 107 5.39 -8.31 15.13
C LEU A 107 4.08 -9.09 15.21
N SER A 108 2.93 -8.50 14.88
CA SER A 108 1.65 -9.20 14.81
C SER A 108 1.69 -10.39 13.85
N THR A 109 2.23 -10.17 12.64
CA THR A 109 2.43 -11.23 11.64
C THR A 109 3.33 -12.34 12.17
N ARG A 110 4.44 -11.99 12.84
CA ARG A 110 5.36 -12.95 13.46
C ARG A 110 4.73 -13.70 14.63
N ILE A 111 3.98 -13.02 15.50
CA ILE A 111 3.24 -13.59 16.64
C ILE A 111 2.24 -14.63 16.13
N GLN A 112 1.42 -14.30 15.13
CA GLN A 112 0.49 -15.27 14.53
C GLN A 112 1.25 -16.45 13.89
N GLY A 113 2.37 -16.20 13.22
CA GLY A 113 3.24 -17.26 12.68
C GLY A 113 3.78 -18.20 13.77
N THR A 114 4.27 -17.65 14.89
CA THR A 114 4.75 -18.45 16.03
C THR A 114 3.62 -19.17 16.76
N LYS A 115 2.41 -18.59 16.87
CA LYS A 115 1.22 -19.28 17.42
C LYS A 115 0.84 -20.50 16.57
N ARG A 116 0.79 -20.37 15.24
CA ARG A 116 0.53 -21.51 14.34
C ARG A 116 1.60 -22.60 14.46
N LYS A 117 2.89 -22.22 14.55
CA LYS A 117 3.99 -23.17 14.80
C LYS A 117 3.86 -23.88 16.14
N LEU A 118 3.57 -23.15 17.22
CA LEU A 118 3.38 -23.71 18.56
C LEU A 118 2.18 -24.69 18.59
N ALA A 119 1.08 -24.36 17.91
CA ALA A 119 -0.08 -25.25 17.82
C ALA A 119 0.24 -26.57 17.06
N LEU A 120 1.01 -26.51 15.98
CA LEU A 120 1.46 -27.69 15.25
C LEU A 120 2.44 -28.54 16.08
N GLU A 121 3.43 -27.92 16.72
CA GLU A 121 4.39 -28.61 17.59
C GLU A 121 3.69 -29.24 18.81
N THR A 122 2.68 -28.57 19.36
CA THR A 122 1.86 -29.10 20.46
C THR A 122 1.13 -30.38 20.02
N LYS A 123 0.54 -30.40 18.82
CA LYS A 123 -0.07 -31.60 18.24
C LYS A 123 0.94 -32.72 17.97
N LEU A 124 2.16 -32.39 17.51
CA LEU A 124 3.24 -33.38 17.33
C LEU A 124 3.68 -33.99 18.66
N ARG A 125 3.84 -33.17 19.70
CA ARG A 125 4.13 -33.62 21.07
C ARG A 125 3.04 -34.54 21.62
N ASP A 126 1.77 -34.21 21.41
CA ASP A 126 0.64 -35.04 21.86
C ASP A 126 0.51 -36.34 21.04
N ALA A 127 0.82 -36.31 19.74
CA ALA A 127 0.92 -37.50 18.90
C ALA A 127 2.07 -38.42 19.36
N ALA A 128 3.28 -37.88 19.58
CA ALA A 128 4.40 -38.62 20.15
C ALA A 128 4.07 -39.21 21.53
N GLN A 129 3.34 -38.46 22.37
CA GLN A 129 2.85 -38.96 23.66
C GLN A 129 1.84 -40.09 23.51
N SER A 130 0.99 -40.07 22.48
CA SER A 130 0.08 -41.17 22.17
C SER A 130 0.83 -42.43 21.72
N LEU A 131 1.90 -42.29 20.94
CA LEU A 131 2.78 -43.40 20.53
C LEU A 131 3.51 -44.00 21.74
N GLY A 132 4.10 -43.19 22.61
CA GLY A 132 4.74 -43.66 23.85
C GLY A 132 3.78 -44.44 24.76
N ARG A 133 2.49 -44.04 24.80
CA ARG A 133 1.43 -44.79 25.52
C ARG A 133 1.08 -46.13 24.86
N LEU A 134 1.22 -46.26 23.55
CA LEU A 134 0.98 -47.53 22.82
C LEU A 134 2.14 -48.51 22.96
N TYR A 135 3.39 -48.01 23.04
CA TYR A 135 4.57 -48.85 23.29
C TYR A 135 4.76 -49.19 24.77
N SER A 136 4.21 -48.39 25.68
CA SER A 136 4.22 -48.67 27.13
C SER A 136 3.45 -49.95 27.48
N PRO A 137 4.07 -50.96 28.12
CA PRO A 137 3.36 -52.17 28.51
C PRO A 137 2.33 -51.90 29.61
N PRO A 138 1.17 -52.60 29.61
CA PRO A 138 0.12 -52.38 30.60
C PRO A 138 0.61 -52.69 32.02
N SER A 139 0.43 -51.73 32.93
CA SER A 139 0.90 -51.81 34.31
C SER A 139 0.26 -53.00 35.06
N PRO A 140 1.03 -53.91 35.67
CA PRO A 140 0.52 -55.18 36.20
C PRO A 140 -0.11 -55.03 37.60
N ARG A 141 -1.17 -54.20 37.74
CA ARG A 141 -1.92 -54.03 38.99
C ARG A 141 -3.44 -53.78 38.81
N SER A 142 -4.17 -54.79 38.33
CA SER A 142 -5.55 -55.09 38.78
C SER A 142 -6.00 -56.45 38.27
N SER A 143 -6.47 -57.34 39.16
CA SER A 143 -7.33 -58.54 38.92
C SER A 143 -7.15 -59.37 37.63
N GLY A 144 -6.85 -60.67 37.65
CA GLY A 144 -6.66 -61.61 38.75
C GLY A 144 -6.80 -63.06 38.27
N GLU A 145 -6.02 -63.97 38.87
CA GLU A 145 -6.13 -65.45 38.81
C GLU A 145 -5.79 -66.23 37.51
N TYR A 146 -5.09 -67.36 37.72
CA TYR A 146 -4.71 -68.48 36.83
C TYR A 146 -3.88 -68.22 35.56
N GLY A 147 -2.67 -68.83 35.52
CA GLY A 147 -1.93 -69.02 34.26
C GLY A 147 -0.40 -69.11 34.37
N ALA A 148 0.15 -69.93 35.26
CA ALA A 148 1.60 -70.17 35.26
C ALA A 148 2.00 -71.10 34.09
N ASN A 149 2.60 -70.54 33.04
CA ASN A 149 3.54 -71.28 32.17
C ASN A 149 4.50 -70.31 31.46
N GLY A 150 5.79 -70.58 31.58
CA GLY A 150 6.84 -69.68 31.10
C GLY A 150 7.14 -69.81 29.61
N GLY A 151 7.48 -68.69 28.98
CA GLY A 151 8.05 -68.62 27.64
C GLY A 151 8.89 -67.36 27.50
N SER A 152 10.20 -67.47 27.75
CA SER A 152 11.15 -66.35 27.80
C SER A 152 11.36 -65.71 26.42
N ASN A 153 10.55 -64.72 26.08
CA ASN A 153 10.57 -64.05 24.77
C ASN A 153 11.42 -62.76 24.77
N SER A 154 12.67 -62.88 25.22
CA SER A 154 13.59 -61.75 25.46
C SER A 154 13.78 -60.81 24.25
N ASN A 155 13.76 -61.35 23.02
CA ASN A 155 13.95 -60.56 21.81
C ASN A 155 12.79 -59.61 21.48
N ARG A 156 11.56 -59.88 21.94
CA ARG A 156 10.43 -58.95 21.73
C ARG A 156 10.49 -57.76 22.68
N MET A 157 10.97 -57.95 23.92
CA MET A 157 11.15 -56.86 24.87
C MET A 157 12.28 -55.90 24.43
N SER A 158 13.39 -56.40 23.89
CA SER A 158 14.47 -55.53 23.40
C SER A 158 14.01 -54.58 22.29
N ARG A 159 13.27 -55.10 21.30
CA ARG A 159 12.75 -54.29 20.19
C ARG A 159 11.65 -53.31 20.61
N ALA A 160 10.82 -53.69 21.59
CA ALA A 160 9.83 -52.79 22.17
C ALA A 160 10.49 -51.68 22.99
N SER A 161 11.52 -51.99 23.78
CA SER A 161 12.31 -51.00 24.53
C SER A 161 12.97 -49.99 23.60
N GLU A 162 13.61 -50.46 22.52
CA GLU A 162 14.31 -49.59 21.58
C GLU A 162 13.35 -48.68 20.79
N ALA A 163 12.13 -49.14 20.50
CA ALA A 163 11.08 -48.32 19.91
C ALA A 163 10.50 -47.30 20.93
N LEU A 164 10.41 -47.69 22.20
CA LEU A 164 9.95 -46.82 23.29
C LEU A 164 10.97 -45.72 23.57
N ASP A 165 12.26 -46.05 23.67
CA ASP A 165 13.37 -45.09 23.82
C ASP A 165 13.40 -44.08 22.67
N LYS A 166 13.12 -44.52 21.43
CA LYS A 166 12.96 -43.63 20.27
C LYS A 166 11.76 -42.68 20.45
N SER A 167 10.58 -43.20 20.78
CA SER A 167 9.39 -42.37 21.01
C SER A 167 9.53 -41.38 22.17
N ASP A 168 10.22 -41.77 23.25
CA ASP A 168 10.51 -40.89 24.39
C ASP A 168 11.55 -39.82 24.02
N SER A 169 12.52 -40.14 23.15
CA SER A 169 13.48 -39.17 22.62
C SER A 169 12.81 -38.14 21.70
N GLU A 170 11.89 -38.58 20.83
CA GLU A 170 11.09 -37.71 19.94
C GLU A 170 10.15 -36.81 20.74
N LEU A 171 9.49 -37.37 21.76
CA LEU A 171 8.67 -36.59 22.71
C LEU A 171 9.50 -35.54 23.45
N ALA A 172 10.70 -35.89 23.91
CA ALA A 172 11.59 -34.94 24.59
C ALA A 172 12.08 -33.81 23.67
N VAL A 173 12.33 -34.10 22.39
CA VAL A 173 12.68 -33.09 21.38
C VAL A 173 11.49 -32.16 21.09
N SER A 174 10.31 -32.72 20.81
CA SER A 174 9.11 -31.93 20.53
C SER A 174 8.68 -31.10 21.75
N GLN A 175 8.81 -31.64 22.97
CA GLN A 175 8.58 -30.87 24.20
C GLN A 175 9.53 -29.68 24.35
N ARG A 176 10.84 -29.84 24.12
CA ARG A 176 11.78 -28.69 24.13
C ARG A 176 11.40 -27.66 23.08
N ARG A 177 10.98 -28.10 21.89
CA ARG A 177 10.58 -27.24 20.79
C ARG A 177 9.28 -26.47 21.08
N CYS A 178 8.31 -27.07 21.77
CA CYS A 178 7.19 -26.34 22.37
C CYS A 178 7.66 -25.28 23.38
N GLU A 179 8.56 -25.63 24.31
CA GLU A 179 9.07 -24.72 25.34
C GLU A 179 9.86 -23.55 24.73
N GLU A 180 10.62 -23.77 23.65
CA GLU A 180 11.32 -22.74 22.87
C GLU A 180 10.35 -21.81 22.12
N LEU A 181 9.37 -22.37 21.40
CA LEU A 181 8.37 -21.60 20.66
C LEU A 181 7.48 -20.77 21.59
N ALA A 182 7.11 -21.28 22.76
CA ALA A 182 6.36 -20.55 23.76
C ALA A 182 7.17 -19.38 24.36
N GLN A 183 8.48 -19.56 24.56
CA GLN A 183 9.37 -18.48 24.99
C GLN A 183 9.60 -17.43 23.90
N GLU A 184 9.69 -17.81 22.61
CA GLU A 184 9.73 -16.84 21.51
C GLU A 184 8.43 -16.04 21.44
N LEU A 185 7.29 -16.74 21.51
CA LEU A 185 5.96 -16.12 21.49
C LEU A 185 5.80 -15.10 22.63
N TRP A 186 6.12 -15.46 23.86
CA TRP A 186 6.07 -14.54 25.01
C TRP A 186 6.97 -13.31 24.84
N LYS A 187 8.19 -13.47 24.30
CA LYS A 187 9.10 -12.34 24.01
C LYS A 187 8.53 -11.41 22.94
N LEU A 188 7.93 -11.97 21.89
CA LEU A 188 7.30 -11.21 20.80
C LEU A 188 6.06 -10.46 21.27
N GLU A 189 5.17 -11.13 22.02
CA GLU A 189 3.99 -10.52 22.63
C GLU A 189 4.39 -9.41 23.62
N LYS A 190 5.40 -9.63 24.46
CA LYS A 190 5.88 -8.60 25.38
C LYS A 190 6.49 -7.38 24.66
N ARG A 191 7.18 -7.58 23.53
CA ARG A 191 7.66 -6.50 22.67
C ARG A 191 6.50 -5.74 22.02
N SER A 192 5.50 -6.45 21.51
CA SER A 192 4.28 -5.86 20.93
C SER A 192 3.49 -5.04 21.97
N GLN A 193 3.34 -5.55 23.20
CA GLN A 193 2.75 -4.81 24.33
C GLN A 193 3.53 -3.53 24.64
N LYS A 194 4.86 -3.58 24.70
CA LYS A 194 5.70 -2.39 24.99
C LYS A 194 5.57 -1.31 23.91
N ILE A 195 5.46 -1.70 22.63
CA ILE A 195 5.31 -0.73 21.54
C ILE A 195 3.88 -0.17 21.52
N SER A 196 2.88 -1.01 21.73
CA SER A 196 1.48 -0.57 21.89
C SER A 196 1.35 0.41 23.06
N GLN A 197 2.03 0.14 24.18
CA GLN A 197 2.11 1.05 25.32
C GLN A 197 2.70 2.42 24.92
N ARG A 198 3.88 2.48 24.28
CA ARG A 198 4.46 3.77 23.82
C ARG A 198 3.57 4.51 22.82
N LEU A 199 2.85 3.80 21.94
CA LEU A 199 1.88 4.40 21.02
C LEU A 199 0.66 4.97 21.75
N LEU A 200 0.18 4.30 22.81
CA LEU A 200 -0.89 4.79 23.68
C LEU A 200 -0.42 5.98 24.53
N GLU A 201 0.78 5.93 25.10
CA GLU A 201 1.42 7.02 25.85
C GLU A 201 1.56 8.28 24.99
N HIS A 202 2.11 8.17 23.77
CA HIS A 202 2.13 9.26 22.79
C HIS A 202 0.72 9.79 22.50
N THR A 203 -0.26 8.91 22.26
CA THR A 203 -1.64 9.32 21.93
C THR A 203 -2.30 10.05 23.10
N ALA A 204 -2.11 9.58 24.32
CA ALA A 204 -2.62 10.21 25.53
C ALA A 204 -1.90 11.55 25.83
N GLY A 205 -0.59 11.63 25.62
CA GLY A 205 0.19 12.87 25.72
C GLY A 205 -0.27 13.94 24.72
N VAL A 206 -0.48 13.56 23.44
CA VAL A 206 -1.03 14.47 22.42
C VAL A 206 -2.46 14.91 22.75
N LEU A 207 -3.31 14.00 23.24
CA LEU A 207 -4.67 14.33 23.68
C LEU A 207 -4.64 15.28 24.90
N GLN A 208 -3.72 15.10 25.85
CA GLN A 208 -3.54 16.00 26.98
C GLN A 208 -3.03 17.39 26.55
N MET A 209 -2.04 17.45 25.65
CA MET A 209 -1.57 18.72 25.07
C MET A 209 -2.68 19.49 24.35
N THR A 210 -3.67 18.80 23.77
CA THR A 210 -4.77 19.40 23.02
C THR A 210 -6.04 19.66 23.84
N HIS A 211 -6.28 18.93 24.95
CA HIS A 211 -7.46 19.11 25.81
C HIS A 211 -7.53 20.52 26.46
N LYS A 212 -6.39 21.20 26.63
CA LYS A 212 -6.33 22.60 27.10
C LYS A 212 -6.50 23.66 25.99
N GLY A 213 -7.05 23.28 24.84
CA GLY A 213 -7.17 24.13 23.64
C GLY A 213 -7.62 25.58 23.90
N LEU A 214 -6.74 26.52 23.53
CA LEU A 214 -7.03 27.91 23.16
C LEU A 214 -7.87 28.78 24.12
N LYS A 215 -7.93 28.50 25.44
CA LYS A 215 -8.65 29.38 26.38
C LYS A 215 -7.76 30.09 27.41
N LYS A 216 -7.59 31.39 27.14
CA LYS A 216 -7.08 32.49 28.00
C LYS A 216 -5.56 32.54 28.22
N GLY A 217 -4.86 33.22 27.31
CA GLY A 217 -3.67 33.98 27.69
C GLY A 217 -4.04 35.11 28.68
N PRO A 218 -3.18 35.45 29.66
CA PRO A 218 -3.49 36.46 30.67
C PRO A 218 -3.46 37.87 30.04
N LYS A 219 -4.60 38.57 30.09
CA LYS A 219 -4.66 40.00 29.77
C LYS A 219 -4.03 40.81 30.91
N ASN A 220 -3.11 41.73 30.58
CA ASN A 220 -2.89 42.97 31.34
C ASN A 220 -2.22 44.06 30.46
N PRO A 221 -2.29 45.35 30.86
CA PRO A 221 -2.35 46.47 29.90
C PRO A 221 -1.03 47.21 29.63
N ALA A 222 -0.98 47.96 28.52
CA ALA A 222 0.05 48.97 28.23
C ALA A 222 -0.14 50.24 29.08
N PRO A 223 0.93 51.03 29.38
CA PRO A 223 1.28 52.23 28.59
C PRO A 223 2.83 52.52 28.58
N PRO A 224 3.37 53.75 28.35
CA PRO A 224 3.50 54.40 27.03
C PRO A 224 4.91 54.95 26.64
N THR A 225 5.19 54.96 25.32
CA THR A 225 5.96 55.95 24.49
C THR A 225 7.28 56.66 24.91
N SER A 226 8.24 56.71 23.95
CA SER A 226 9.24 57.79 23.68
C SER A 226 10.47 57.91 24.63
N ASP A 227 11.68 58.42 24.28
CA ASP A 227 12.42 58.77 23.03
C ASP A 227 13.84 59.31 23.47
N SER A 228 15.02 59.18 22.81
CA SER A 228 15.58 58.30 21.76
C SER A 228 17.14 58.42 21.70
N SER A 229 17.78 57.72 20.74
CA SER A 229 19.06 58.06 20.05
C SER A 229 20.47 57.71 20.61
N HIS A 230 21.22 57.02 19.74
CA HIS A 230 22.69 56.90 19.53
C HIS A 230 23.56 55.73 20.10
N ASP A 231 23.89 54.85 19.13
CA ASP A 231 25.18 54.24 18.79
C ASP A 231 25.62 52.82 19.26
N ASP A 232 26.24 52.14 18.28
CA ASP A 232 26.97 50.87 18.26
C ASP A 232 26.26 49.53 18.57
N LEU A 233 25.50 49.08 17.57
CA LEU A 233 25.76 47.80 16.86
C LEU A 233 26.00 46.55 17.73
N LYS A 234 25.00 46.17 18.53
CA LYS A 234 24.83 44.77 18.97
C LYS A 234 23.41 44.26 18.69
N PHE A 235 23.34 43.51 17.59
CA PHE A 235 22.44 42.38 17.28
C PHE A 235 21.35 42.10 18.34
N ASP A 236 20.08 42.36 17.99
CA ASP A 236 18.90 42.02 18.80
C ASP A 236 18.22 40.77 18.20
N ASP A 237 18.10 39.71 19.00
CA ASP A 237 17.71 38.35 18.60
C ASP A 237 16.22 38.19 18.22
N ARG A 238 15.49 39.30 18.09
CA ARG A 238 14.11 39.33 17.55
C ARG A 238 14.05 39.32 16.02
N SER A 239 15.20 39.18 15.37
CA SER A 239 15.32 39.06 13.91
C SER A 239 15.14 37.64 13.36
N LEU A 240 14.90 36.63 14.23
CA LEU A 240 14.90 35.21 13.83
C LEU A 240 13.66 34.72 13.06
N TYR A 241 12.59 35.50 12.94
CA TYR A 241 11.38 35.12 12.18
C TYR A 241 10.80 36.28 11.34
N ARG A 242 11.62 36.91 10.50
CA ARG A 242 11.13 37.58 9.27
C ARG A 242 11.41 36.69 8.07
N THR A 243 10.37 36.37 7.30
CA THR A 243 10.48 35.59 6.07
C THR A 243 11.11 36.40 4.94
N THR A 244 11.76 35.69 4.03
CA THR A 244 12.73 36.21 3.07
C THR A 244 12.10 36.69 1.77
N GLU A 245 11.88 38.01 1.64
CA GLU A 245 11.83 38.65 0.32
C GLU A 245 12.34 40.10 0.41
N HIS A 246 13.11 40.53 -0.60
CA HIS A 246 13.75 41.84 -0.77
C HIS A 246 14.98 42.19 0.11
N LEU A 247 16.13 41.62 -0.24
CA LEU A 247 17.39 42.36 -0.39
C LEU A 247 18.24 41.70 -1.49
N ASP A 248 17.93 42.00 -2.75
CA ASP A 248 18.90 41.87 -3.85
C ASP A 248 19.82 43.10 -3.83
N ASP A 249 21.04 42.92 -3.31
CA ASP A 249 22.31 43.36 -3.90
C ASP A 249 23.41 43.32 -2.82
N PHE A 250 24.31 42.33 -2.92
CA PHE A 250 25.77 42.51 -2.83
C PHE A 250 26.47 41.13 -2.73
N GLY A 251 26.85 40.58 -3.90
CA GLY A 251 28.13 39.86 -4.02
C GLY A 251 28.20 38.34 -3.79
N VAL A 252 28.08 37.60 -4.90
CA VAL A 252 28.85 36.38 -5.26
C VAL A 252 28.36 34.99 -4.78
N ASP A 253 27.59 34.34 -5.68
CA ASP A 253 27.55 32.90 -6.01
C ASP A 253 27.21 31.80 -4.95
N ARG A 254 25.91 31.47 -4.84
CA ARG A 254 25.40 30.14 -5.29
C ARG A 254 23.86 30.05 -5.44
N LYS A 255 23.39 29.00 -6.13
CA LYS A 255 22.06 28.88 -6.77
C LYS A 255 21.01 28.05 -6.01
N ILE A 256 19.77 28.56 -5.98
CA ILE A 256 18.46 27.95 -6.33
C ILE A 256 18.06 26.60 -5.67
N GLU A 257 16.99 26.61 -4.83
CA GLU A 257 15.83 25.65 -4.80
C GLU A 257 15.01 25.72 -3.48
N THR A 258 14.14 26.73 -3.25
CA THR A 258 13.22 26.75 -2.07
C THR A 258 11.82 27.39 -2.25
N ASN A 259 11.53 28.14 -3.31
CA ASN A 259 10.36 29.06 -3.31
C ASN A 259 8.98 28.47 -3.68
N ALA A 260 8.84 27.15 -3.88
CA ALA A 260 7.56 26.56 -4.30
C ALA A 260 6.55 26.33 -3.15
N ALA A 261 7.02 26.01 -1.94
CA ALA A 261 6.15 25.54 -0.85
C ALA A 261 5.41 26.66 -0.10
N ALA A 262 6.02 27.85 0.03
CA ALA A 262 5.45 28.94 0.83
C ALA A 262 4.22 29.57 0.18
N ALA A 263 4.26 29.82 -1.14
CA ALA A 263 3.14 30.39 -1.89
C ALA A 263 1.88 29.49 -1.85
N MET A 264 2.10 28.17 -1.89
CA MET A 264 1.03 27.17 -1.94
C MET A 264 0.21 27.11 -0.63
N ASN A 265 0.83 27.34 0.54
CA ASN A 265 0.13 27.37 1.83
C ASN A 265 -0.72 28.64 2.00
N THR A 266 -0.22 29.81 1.57
CA THR A 266 -1.01 31.05 1.61
C THR A 266 -2.20 31.01 0.64
N GLU A 267 -2.00 30.41 -0.55
CA GLU A 267 -3.07 30.21 -1.53
C GLU A 267 -4.11 29.20 -1.01
N ALA A 268 -3.68 28.12 -0.34
CA ALA A 268 -4.57 27.16 0.29
C ALA A 268 -5.44 27.77 1.40
N MET A 269 -4.87 28.60 2.29
CA MET A 269 -5.65 29.29 3.34
C MET A 269 -6.65 30.29 2.76
N GLN A 270 -6.28 31.08 1.74
CA GLN A 270 -7.23 31.95 1.04
C GLN A 270 -8.28 31.17 0.25
N ALA A 271 -7.98 29.95 -0.21
CA ALA A 271 -8.95 29.07 -0.85
C ALA A 271 -9.93 28.47 0.18
N THR A 272 -9.51 28.19 1.42
CA THR A 272 -10.42 27.79 2.50
C THR A 272 -11.28 28.96 2.98
N GLU A 273 -10.72 30.17 3.06
CA GLU A 273 -11.46 31.39 3.40
C GLU A 273 -12.58 31.68 2.38
N ARG A 274 -12.27 31.74 1.08
CA ARG A 274 -13.27 31.92 0.02
C ARG A 274 -14.33 30.82 -0.04
N ARG A 275 -13.98 29.58 0.32
CA ARG A 275 -14.95 28.47 0.41
C ARG A 275 -15.89 28.63 1.60
N LEU A 276 -15.39 29.08 2.75
CA LEU A 276 -16.21 29.34 3.92
C LEU A 276 -17.11 30.56 3.71
N GLU A 277 -16.61 31.59 3.02
CA GLU A 277 -17.40 32.73 2.53
C GLU A 277 -18.55 32.23 1.62
N GLU A 278 -18.25 31.48 0.55
CA GLU A 278 -19.25 30.93 -0.38
C GLU A 278 -20.28 29.99 0.31
N ILE A 279 -19.84 29.18 1.28
CA ILE A 279 -20.74 28.33 2.08
C ILE A 279 -21.63 29.18 3.00
N SER A 280 -21.08 30.22 3.64
CA SER A 280 -21.84 31.12 4.51
C SER A 280 -22.87 31.96 3.74
N GLU A 281 -22.53 32.41 2.53
CA GLU A 281 -23.48 33.07 1.61
C GLU A 281 -24.57 32.10 1.14
N ARG A 282 -24.22 30.86 0.77
CA ARG A 282 -25.23 29.84 0.41
C ARG A 282 -26.15 29.48 1.58
N MET A 283 -25.63 29.44 2.81
CA MET A 283 -26.44 29.18 4.01
C MET A 283 -27.38 30.35 4.31
N HIS A 284 -26.90 31.59 4.18
CA HIS A 284 -27.70 32.81 4.27
C HIS A 284 -28.83 32.82 3.22
N ASP A 285 -28.52 32.49 1.96
CA ASP A 285 -29.50 32.37 0.88
C ASP A 285 -30.49 31.21 1.08
N LEU A 286 -30.07 30.12 1.73
CA LEU A 286 -30.96 29.03 2.13
C LEU A 286 -31.94 29.50 3.21
N MET A 287 -31.44 30.12 4.29
CA MET A 287 -32.27 30.71 5.34
C MET A 287 -33.28 31.71 4.77
N LYS A 288 -32.84 32.57 3.83
CA LYS A 288 -33.68 33.59 3.18
C LYS A 288 -34.74 33.01 2.24
N LYS A 289 -34.54 31.78 1.74
CA LYS A 289 -35.55 31.00 1.03
C LYS A 289 -36.49 30.23 1.96
N SER A 290 -36.01 29.84 3.14
CA SER A 290 -36.80 29.14 4.16
C SER A 290 -37.71 30.07 4.97
N ASN A 291 -37.21 31.24 5.41
CA ASN A 291 -37.97 32.29 6.11
C ASN A 291 -37.90 33.61 5.30
N PRO A 292 -38.90 33.92 4.45
CA PRO A 292 -38.91 35.16 3.66
C PRO A 292 -39.30 36.43 4.44
N ASP A 293 -39.96 36.29 5.61
CA ASP A 293 -40.52 37.40 6.40
C ASP A 293 -39.67 37.81 7.63
N GLU A 294 -38.56 37.12 7.91
CA GLU A 294 -37.71 37.38 9.07
C GLU A 294 -36.37 38.03 8.66
N PHE A 295 -35.90 39.01 9.45
CA PHE A 295 -34.63 39.69 9.17
C PHE A 295 -33.46 38.78 9.56
N ILE A 296 -32.72 38.31 8.55
CA ILE A 296 -31.53 37.48 8.71
C ILE A 296 -30.29 38.37 8.74
N ASP A 297 -29.44 38.18 9.75
CA ASP A 297 -28.16 38.88 9.85
C ASP A 297 -27.26 38.52 8.65
N PRO A 298 -26.62 39.49 7.98
CA PRO A 298 -25.74 39.20 6.84
C PRO A 298 -24.48 38.43 7.28
N PRO A 299 -23.90 37.59 6.40
CA PRO A 299 -22.65 36.90 6.69
C PRO A 299 -21.53 37.92 6.94
N PRO A 300 -20.55 37.60 7.83
CA PRO A 300 -19.47 38.52 8.16
C PRO A 300 -18.62 38.85 6.92
N GLN A 301 -18.50 40.13 6.58
CA GLN A 301 -17.68 40.60 5.45
C GLN A 301 -16.35 41.20 5.90
N LEU A 302 -15.33 41.03 5.05
CA LEU A 302 -13.99 41.58 5.24
C LEU A 302 -14.03 43.12 5.37
N SER A 303 -13.52 43.64 6.47
CA SER A 303 -13.43 45.09 6.72
C SER A 303 -12.45 45.73 5.73
N ALA A 304 -12.96 46.48 4.76
CA ALA A 304 -12.18 47.09 3.66
C ALA A 304 -11.25 48.26 4.09
N GLY A 305 -10.86 48.34 5.37
CA GLY A 305 -9.90 49.30 5.91
C GLY A 305 -8.53 48.65 6.08
N GLY A 306 -7.55 49.07 5.26
CA GLY A 306 -6.25 48.40 5.13
C GLY A 306 -5.42 48.28 6.42
N GLY A 307 -5.49 47.11 7.03
CA GLY A 307 -4.55 46.59 8.04
C GLY A 307 -4.41 45.06 7.88
N PRO A 308 -3.40 44.42 8.49
CA PRO A 308 -3.21 42.97 8.36
C PRO A 308 -4.39 42.22 8.98
N VAL A 309 -5.16 41.51 8.16
CA VAL A 309 -6.28 40.67 8.62
C VAL A 309 -5.70 39.34 9.10
N ASP A 310 -6.13 38.88 10.27
CA ASP A 310 -5.80 37.54 10.79
C ASP A 310 -6.70 36.51 10.11
N PRO A 311 -6.19 35.66 9.20
CA PRO A 311 -7.00 34.72 8.42
C PRO A 311 -7.58 33.59 9.28
N THR A 312 -7.08 33.40 10.49
CA THR A 312 -7.64 32.45 11.46
C THR A 312 -8.95 32.99 12.03
N GLY A 313 -9.00 34.29 12.30
CA GLY A 313 -10.18 34.95 12.87
C GLY A 313 -11.34 35.11 11.88
N THR A 314 -11.07 35.22 10.57
CA THR A 314 -12.12 35.24 9.54
C THR A 314 -12.73 33.85 9.37
N VAL A 315 -11.90 32.79 9.32
CA VAL A 315 -12.35 31.39 9.30
C VAL A 315 -13.23 31.05 10.51
N ASP A 316 -12.82 31.39 11.74
CA ASP A 316 -13.63 31.17 12.95
C ASP A 316 -14.96 31.94 12.92
N ALA A 317 -14.99 33.16 12.36
CA ALA A 317 -16.21 33.94 12.24
C ALA A 317 -17.22 33.33 11.26
N HIS A 318 -16.77 32.81 10.10
CA HIS A 318 -17.65 32.10 9.18
C HIS A 318 -18.14 30.76 9.75
N LEU A 319 -17.30 30.04 10.50
CA LEU A 319 -17.71 28.79 11.17
C LEU A 319 -18.77 29.04 12.25
N ALA A 320 -18.60 30.05 13.11
CA ALA A 320 -19.60 30.40 14.12
C ALA A 320 -20.93 30.88 13.51
N TYR A 321 -20.88 31.57 12.37
CA TYR A 321 -22.07 31.96 11.61
C TYR A 321 -22.78 30.74 11.00
N ILE A 322 -22.04 29.77 10.46
CA ILE A 322 -22.55 28.48 9.95
C ILE A 322 -23.21 27.66 11.07
N GLU A 323 -22.62 27.63 12.27
CA GLU A 323 -23.16 26.89 13.42
C GLU A 323 -24.49 27.50 13.92
N SER A 324 -24.53 28.83 14.10
CA SER A 324 -25.75 29.56 14.52
C SER A 324 -26.89 29.49 13.49
N SER A 325 -26.56 29.50 12.19
CA SER A 325 -27.55 29.35 11.12
C SER A 325 -28.13 27.93 11.04
N MET A 326 -27.30 26.89 11.24
CA MET A 326 -27.80 25.52 11.37
C MET A 326 -28.72 25.35 12.58
N GLU A 327 -28.37 25.92 13.74
CA GLU A 327 -29.21 25.86 14.95
C GLU A 327 -30.59 26.53 14.73
N LYS A 328 -30.62 27.69 14.06
CA LYS A 328 -31.88 28.38 13.69
C LYS A 328 -32.75 27.57 12.70
N ILE A 329 -32.15 26.90 11.71
CA ILE A 329 -32.87 26.02 10.76
C ILE A 329 -33.44 24.79 11.48
N VAL A 330 -32.69 24.18 12.41
CA VAL A 330 -33.16 23.03 13.19
C VAL A 330 -34.32 23.42 14.10
N LEU A 331 -34.25 24.58 14.77
CA LEU A 331 -35.35 25.09 15.60
C LEU A 331 -36.66 25.35 14.83
N HIS A 332 -36.58 25.64 13.52
CA HIS A 332 -37.76 25.85 12.66
C HIS A 332 -38.33 24.57 12.01
N THR A 333 -37.57 23.47 12.02
CA THR A 333 -38.07 22.15 11.55
C THR A 333 -38.74 21.34 12.67
N GLY A 334 -38.62 21.77 13.93
CA GLY A 334 -39.11 21.05 15.10
C GLY A 334 -40.54 21.38 15.57
N ASP A 335 -41.16 22.49 15.15
CA ASP A 335 -42.39 23.00 15.80
C ASP A 335 -43.46 23.55 14.83
N ALA A 336 -44.12 22.64 14.10
CA ALA A 336 -45.42 22.88 13.43
C ALA A 336 -46.19 21.55 13.23
N PRO A 337 -47.55 21.55 13.28
CA PRO A 337 -48.33 20.32 13.45
C PRO A 337 -48.58 19.52 12.16
N ALA A 338 -48.87 18.23 12.34
CA ALA A 338 -49.04 17.23 11.29
C ALA A 338 -50.06 17.61 10.18
N PRO A 339 -49.68 17.49 8.90
CA PRO A 339 -50.60 17.49 7.77
C PRO A 339 -50.78 16.09 7.17
N THR A 340 -52.03 15.62 7.15
CA THR A 340 -52.46 14.49 6.32
C THR A 340 -52.56 14.91 4.84
N THR A 341 -51.58 14.56 4.01
CA THR A 341 -51.78 14.21 2.59
C THR A 341 -50.48 13.69 1.98
N ALA A 342 -50.52 12.51 1.36
CA ALA A 342 -49.41 12.02 0.55
C ALA A 342 -49.54 12.50 -0.90
N ARG A 343 -48.52 13.15 -1.44
CA ARG A 343 -47.97 12.86 -2.79
C ARG A 343 -46.68 13.60 -3.13
N ASP A 344 -45.91 12.97 -4.01
CA ASP A 344 -44.92 13.56 -4.92
C ASP A 344 -43.60 14.11 -4.31
N ILE A 345 -42.82 13.22 -3.69
CA ILE A 345 -41.36 13.21 -3.93
C ILE A 345 -41.12 12.45 -5.24
N ALA A 346 -40.21 12.93 -6.08
CA ALA A 346 -40.11 12.52 -7.49
C ALA A 346 -39.86 10.99 -7.68
N PRO A 347 -40.69 10.27 -8.47
CA PRO A 347 -40.55 8.82 -8.68
C PRO A 347 -39.28 8.42 -9.44
N GLU A 348 -38.66 9.37 -10.13
CA GLU A 348 -37.48 9.15 -10.98
C GLU A 348 -36.22 8.76 -10.16
N ALA A 349 -36.07 9.33 -8.95
CA ALA A 349 -34.98 8.99 -8.04
C ALA A 349 -35.13 7.57 -7.46
N GLU A 350 -36.37 7.13 -7.19
CA GLU A 350 -36.64 5.80 -6.64
C GLU A 350 -36.37 4.69 -7.68
N ILE A 351 -36.79 4.92 -8.92
CA ILE A 351 -36.52 4.02 -10.05
C ILE A 351 -35.01 3.93 -10.34
N ALA A 352 -34.29 5.05 -10.23
CA ALA A 352 -32.85 5.11 -10.49
C ALA A 352 -32.02 4.24 -9.52
N TRP A 353 -32.24 4.33 -8.21
CA TRP A 353 -31.49 3.51 -7.25
C TRP A 353 -31.91 2.04 -7.32
N LYS A 354 -33.20 1.73 -7.54
CA LYS A 354 -33.68 0.35 -7.74
C LYS A 354 -32.95 -0.31 -8.90
N HIS A 355 -32.85 0.38 -10.04
CA HIS A 355 -32.14 -0.13 -11.21
C HIS A 355 -30.64 -0.34 -10.96
N GLN A 356 -29.97 0.54 -10.20
CA GLN A 356 -28.57 0.34 -9.82
C GLN A 356 -28.38 -0.86 -8.89
N LEU A 357 -29.27 -1.07 -7.92
CA LEU A 357 -29.16 -2.18 -6.97
C LEU A 357 -29.37 -3.54 -7.65
N THR A 358 -30.37 -3.65 -8.54
CA THR A 358 -30.56 -4.84 -9.39
C THR A 358 -29.35 -5.09 -10.30
N LYS A 359 -28.70 -4.04 -10.83
CA LYS A 359 -27.47 -4.17 -11.62
C LYS A 359 -26.30 -4.73 -10.79
N ILE A 360 -26.13 -4.27 -9.55
CA ILE A 360 -25.12 -4.78 -8.63
C ILE A 360 -25.40 -6.26 -8.29
N ASN A 361 -26.64 -6.61 -7.98
CA ASN A 361 -27.03 -7.99 -7.68
C ASN A 361 -26.79 -8.95 -8.88
N ASN A 362 -27.06 -8.51 -10.11
CA ASN A 362 -26.71 -9.26 -11.32
C ASN A 362 -25.19 -9.38 -11.53
N GLN A 363 -24.40 -8.37 -11.16
CA GLN A 363 -22.93 -8.45 -11.23
C GLN A 363 -22.37 -9.42 -10.19
N VAL A 364 -22.87 -9.40 -8.96
CA VAL A 364 -22.48 -10.36 -7.91
C VAL A 364 -22.85 -11.79 -8.34
N GLN A 365 -24.05 -12.01 -8.87
CA GLN A 365 -24.44 -13.31 -9.43
C GLN A 365 -23.49 -13.77 -10.54
N SER A 366 -23.15 -12.88 -11.49
CA SER A 366 -22.21 -13.22 -12.57
C SER A 366 -20.80 -13.57 -12.07
N ILE A 367 -20.31 -12.90 -11.01
CA ILE A 367 -19.02 -13.21 -10.37
C ILE A 367 -19.10 -14.58 -9.67
N VAL A 368 -20.16 -14.81 -8.90
CA VAL A 368 -20.46 -16.10 -8.25
C VAL A 368 -20.54 -17.22 -9.28
N ASP A 369 -21.19 -17.04 -10.43
CA ASP A 369 -21.29 -18.12 -11.43
C ASP A 369 -19.98 -18.32 -12.23
N ARG A 370 -19.21 -17.26 -12.51
CA ARG A 370 -17.96 -17.35 -13.29
C ARG A 370 -16.78 -17.96 -12.54
N PHE A 371 -16.67 -17.76 -11.22
CA PHE A 371 -15.55 -18.27 -10.42
C PHE A 371 -15.89 -19.59 -9.69
N GLY A 372 -16.80 -20.39 -10.24
CA GLY A 372 -17.35 -21.58 -9.60
C GLY A 372 -16.35 -22.71 -9.42
N LEU A 373 -16.08 -23.10 -8.17
CA LEU A 373 -15.57 -24.44 -7.88
C LEU A 373 -16.74 -25.42 -7.95
N THR A 374 -16.49 -26.64 -8.43
CA THR A 374 -17.49 -27.64 -8.83
C THR A 374 -18.39 -28.19 -7.70
N ARG A 375 -18.37 -27.59 -6.50
CA ARG A 375 -19.11 -28.03 -5.31
C ARG A 375 -19.75 -26.90 -4.47
N SER A 376 -19.61 -25.61 -4.83
CA SER A 376 -20.26 -24.52 -4.07
C SER A 376 -21.73 -24.35 -4.48
N PRO A 377 -22.68 -24.10 -3.54
CA PRO A 377 -24.08 -23.85 -3.88
C PRO A 377 -24.26 -22.63 -4.79
N THR A 378 -25.09 -22.77 -5.82
CA THR A 378 -25.51 -21.65 -6.68
C THR A 378 -26.44 -20.72 -5.92
N LEU A 379 -26.26 -19.40 -6.02
CA LEU A 379 -27.23 -18.45 -5.46
C LEU A 379 -28.58 -18.52 -6.22
N PRO A 380 -29.71 -18.25 -5.55
CA PRO A 380 -31.01 -18.08 -6.21
C PRO A 380 -30.99 -16.84 -7.13
N PRO A 381 -31.97 -16.66 -8.04
CA PRO A 381 -32.07 -15.41 -8.81
C PRO A 381 -32.40 -14.21 -7.89
N PRO A 382 -31.96 -12.98 -8.25
CA PRO A 382 -32.28 -11.79 -7.48
C PRO A 382 -33.79 -11.45 -7.52
N PRO A 383 -34.34 -10.87 -6.45
CA PRO A 383 -35.77 -10.50 -6.40
C PRO A 383 -36.13 -9.39 -7.40
N ASP A 384 -37.43 -9.26 -7.72
CA ASP A 384 -37.94 -8.26 -8.66
C ASP A 384 -38.17 -6.88 -8.00
N PRO A 385 -38.02 -5.76 -8.72
CA PRO A 385 -38.12 -4.41 -8.14
C PRO A 385 -39.56 -3.90 -7.94
N SER A 386 -40.57 -4.73 -8.21
CA SER A 386 -41.99 -4.32 -8.27
C SER A 386 -42.77 -4.58 -6.97
N ASP A 387 -42.23 -5.35 -6.02
CA ASP A 387 -42.90 -5.65 -4.75
C ASP A 387 -42.53 -4.64 -3.67
N GLY A 388 -43.52 -4.27 -2.84
CA GLY A 388 -43.48 -3.11 -1.95
C GLY A 388 -42.47 -3.17 -0.79
N GLU A 389 -41.85 -4.32 -0.54
CA GLU A 389 -40.83 -4.54 0.50
C GLU A 389 -39.40 -4.66 -0.07
N GLY A 390 -39.24 -4.48 -1.39
CA GLY A 390 -38.05 -4.91 -2.14
C GLY A 390 -36.70 -4.24 -1.84
N LEU A 391 -36.58 -3.19 -1.01
CA LEU A 391 -35.25 -2.66 -0.65
C LEU A 391 -34.52 -3.62 0.30
N GLU A 392 -35.19 -4.07 1.35
CA GLU A 392 -34.61 -4.94 2.38
C GLU A 392 -34.23 -6.30 1.78
N GLU A 393 -35.09 -6.86 0.90
CA GLU A 393 -34.82 -8.12 0.20
C GLU A 393 -33.62 -8.01 -0.76
N GLN A 394 -33.47 -6.91 -1.49
CA GLN A 394 -32.33 -6.70 -2.40
C GLN A 394 -31.01 -6.53 -1.63
N PHE A 395 -31.03 -5.90 -0.44
CA PHE A 395 -29.85 -5.84 0.44
C PHE A 395 -29.56 -7.16 1.14
N SER A 396 -30.58 -7.92 1.56
CA SER A 396 -30.43 -9.26 2.12
C SER A 396 -29.85 -10.24 1.09
N TYR A 397 -30.30 -10.15 -0.16
CA TYR A 397 -29.74 -10.89 -1.30
C TYR A 397 -28.27 -10.50 -1.53
N LEU A 398 -27.97 -9.20 -1.62
CA LEU A 398 -26.61 -8.69 -1.82
C LEU A 398 -25.66 -9.18 -0.72
N LYS A 399 -26.09 -9.11 0.54
CA LYS A 399 -25.34 -9.60 1.69
C LYS A 399 -25.08 -11.10 1.57
N THR A 400 -26.10 -11.91 1.29
CA THR A 400 -25.96 -13.36 1.09
C THR A 400 -25.00 -13.69 -0.06
N GLY A 401 -25.00 -12.89 -1.13
CA GLY A 401 -24.08 -13.02 -2.26
C GLY A 401 -22.64 -12.63 -1.94
N ILE A 402 -22.44 -11.62 -1.08
CA ILE A 402 -21.12 -11.20 -0.59
C ILE A 402 -20.56 -12.23 0.40
N ASP A 403 -21.35 -12.65 1.40
CA ASP A 403 -20.97 -13.69 2.38
C ASP A 403 -20.63 -15.02 1.66
N GLY A 404 -21.40 -15.36 0.62
CA GLY A 404 -21.14 -16.52 -0.25
C GLY A 404 -19.89 -16.37 -1.14
N LEU A 405 -19.53 -15.15 -1.55
CA LEU A 405 -18.30 -14.86 -2.28
C LEU A 405 -17.08 -14.92 -1.35
N GLU A 406 -17.18 -14.38 -0.14
CA GLU A 406 -16.14 -14.43 0.90
C GLU A 406 -15.78 -15.88 1.26
N SER A 407 -16.79 -16.69 1.61
CA SER A 407 -16.60 -18.13 1.90
C SER A 407 -15.94 -18.90 0.75
N ARG A 408 -16.15 -18.49 -0.51
CA ARG A 408 -15.51 -19.10 -1.68
C ARG A 408 -14.10 -18.60 -1.94
N VAL A 409 -13.81 -17.34 -1.65
CA VAL A 409 -12.43 -16.80 -1.65
C VAL A 409 -11.62 -17.52 -0.59
N ASP A 410 -12.17 -17.74 0.61
CA ASP A 410 -11.54 -18.54 1.66
C ASP A 410 -11.31 -19.99 1.22
N GLY A 411 -12.28 -20.64 0.57
CA GLY A 411 -12.10 -21.97 -0.01
C GLY A 411 -11.00 -22.06 -1.08
N VAL A 412 -10.81 -21.02 -1.90
CA VAL A 412 -9.69 -20.93 -2.86
C VAL A 412 -8.36 -20.72 -2.15
N ILE A 413 -8.33 -19.90 -1.09
CA ILE A 413 -7.13 -19.69 -0.27
C ILE A 413 -6.75 -20.98 0.47
N GLU A 414 -7.73 -21.72 1.01
CA GLU A 414 -7.52 -23.02 1.64
C GLU A 414 -6.97 -24.03 0.62
N GLN A 415 -7.59 -24.18 -0.55
CA GLN A 415 -7.08 -25.06 -1.61
C GLN A 415 -5.67 -24.68 -2.06
N LYS A 416 -5.37 -23.39 -2.23
CA LYS A 416 -4.01 -22.92 -2.51
C LYS A 416 -3.04 -23.33 -1.40
N SER A 417 -3.44 -23.24 -0.13
CA SER A 417 -2.61 -23.63 1.01
C SER A 417 -2.37 -25.14 1.05
N ILE A 418 -3.39 -25.95 0.73
CA ILE A 418 -3.30 -27.41 0.62
C ILE A 418 -2.36 -27.78 -0.53
N LEU A 419 -2.58 -27.22 -1.74
CA LEU A 419 -1.72 -27.49 -2.90
C LEU A 419 -0.27 -27.08 -2.65
N THR A 420 -0.04 -25.92 -2.03
CA THR A 420 1.30 -25.44 -1.67
C THR A 420 1.97 -26.40 -0.67
N THR A 421 1.22 -26.87 0.33
CA THR A 421 1.70 -27.86 1.30
C THR A 421 2.00 -29.20 0.64
N GLN A 422 1.16 -29.66 -0.29
CA GLN A 422 1.32 -30.91 -1.01
C GLN A 422 2.51 -30.86 -1.98
N ILE A 423 2.70 -29.76 -2.72
CA ILE A 423 3.88 -29.52 -3.57
C ILE A 423 5.15 -29.47 -2.71
N GLN A 424 5.12 -28.83 -1.54
CA GLN A 424 6.26 -28.79 -0.63
C GLN A 424 6.59 -30.18 -0.08
N GLN A 425 5.58 -30.96 0.33
CA GLN A 425 5.76 -32.35 0.76
C GLN A 425 6.31 -33.23 -0.37
N GLN A 426 5.81 -33.08 -1.61
CA GLN A 426 6.32 -33.82 -2.78
C GLN A 426 7.80 -33.49 -3.04
N ARG A 427 8.19 -32.22 -2.92
CA ARG A 427 9.59 -31.77 -3.05
C ARG A 427 10.48 -32.31 -1.94
N GLU A 428 10.01 -32.31 -0.69
CA GLU A 428 10.74 -32.86 0.45
C GLU A 428 10.87 -34.39 0.39
N LEU A 429 9.84 -35.11 -0.09
CA LEU A 429 9.89 -36.56 -0.31
C LEU A 429 10.85 -36.93 -1.44
N ASN A 430 10.78 -36.22 -2.58
CA ASN A 430 11.72 -36.44 -3.69
C ASN A 430 13.15 -36.11 -3.26
N SER A 431 13.38 -34.97 -2.59
CA SER A 431 14.72 -34.59 -2.10
C SER A 431 15.29 -35.58 -1.07
N LYS A 432 14.45 -36.21 -0.24
CA LYS A 432 14.88 -37.30 0.65
C LYS A 432 15.20 -38.58 -0.12
N SER A 433 14.36 -38.97 -1.08
CA SER A 433 14.60 -40.15 -1.92
C SER A 433 15.85 -40.01 -2.79
N ASP A 434 16.11 -38.81 -3.31
CA ASP A 434 17.34 -38.49 -4.05
C ASP A 434 18.56 -38.57 -3.12
N ALA A 435 18.51 -37.93 -1.94
CA ALA A 435 19.61 -37.99 -0.97
C ALA A 435 19.91 -39.41 -0.45
N GLU A 436 18.89 -40.26 -0.29
CA GLU A 436 19.06 -41.67 0.06
C GLU A 436 19.67 -42.49 -1.10
N ARG A 437 19.26 -42.22 -2.35
CA ARG A 437 19.88 -42.82 -3.54
C ARG A 437 21.34 -42.38 -3.71
N ASP A 438 21.64 -41.10 -3.55
CA ASP A 438 23.00 -40.56 -3.64
C ASP A 438 23.91 -41.12 -2.54
N ALA A 439 23.40 -41.28 -1.32
CA ALA A 439 24.13 -41.95 -0.23
C ALA A 439 24.44 -43.41 -0.58
N HIS A 440 23.47 -44.15 -1.12
CA HIS A 440 23.67 -45.54 -1.54
C HIS A 440 24.65 -45.66 -2.72
N ILE A 441 24.59 -44.74 -3.70
CA ILE A 441 25.56 -44.66 -4.80
C ILE A 441 26.96 -44.35 -4.27
N GLY A 442 27.07 -43.48 -3.26
CA GLY A 442 28.31 -43.19 -2.54
C GLY A 442 28.91 -44.45 -1.90
N ASP A 443 28.12 -45.19 -1.11
CA ASP A 443 28.54 -46.44 -0.48
C ASP A 443 28.97 -47.50 -1.50
N LEU A 444 28.22 -47.65 -2.60
CA LEU A 444 28.57 -48.59 -3.69
C LEU A 444 29.88 -48.19 -4.39
N THR A 445 30.08 -46.88 -4.61
CA THR A 445 31.31 -46.33 -5.18
C THR A 445 32.50 -46.54 -4.24
N GLU A 446 32.31 -46.39 -2.92
CA GLU A 446 33.35 -46.69 -1.95
C GLU A 446 33.70 -48.18 -1.93
N GLN A 447 32.70 -49.07 -1.94
CA GLN A 447 32.90 -50.51 -2.04
C GLN A 447 33.67 -50.91 -3.31
N LEU A 448 33.31 -50.37 -4.47
CA LEU A 448 34.06 -50.56 -5.72
C LEU A 448 35.49 -50.03 -5.63
N SER A 449 35.72 -48.92 -4.93
CA SER A 449 37.08 -48.38 -4.73
C SER A 449 37.93 -49.29 -3.84
N ARG A 450 37.34 -49.88 -2.79
CA ARG A 450 37.99 -50.84 -1.88
C ARG A 450 38.35 -52.12 -2.63
N VAL A 451 37.40 -52.72 -3.35
CA VAL A 451 37.62 -53.93 -4.17
C VAL A 451 38.70 -53.71 -5.24
N ARG A 452 38.70 -52.57 -5.94
CA ARG A 452 39.76 -52.23 -6.90
C ARG A 452 41.13 -52.14 -6.24
N LYS A 453 41.23 -51.54 -5.05
CA LYS A 453 42.47 -51.40 -4.30
C LYS A 453 43.01 -52.76 -3.82
N ASP A 454 42.12 -53.64 -3.37
CA ASP A 454 42.47 -54.99 -2.92
C ASP A 454 42.90 -55.89 -4.11
N LEU A 455 42.25 -55.76 -5.27
CA LEU A 455 42.69 -56.40 -6.52
C LEU A 455 44.08 -55.91 -6.93
N GLU A 456 44.32 -54.61 -6.96
CA GLU A 456 45.61 -54.01 -7.32
C GLU A 456 46.72 -54.34 -6.29
N ALA A 457 46.37 -54.66 -5.04
CA ALA A 457 47.31 -55.22 -4.06
C ALA A 457 47.63 -56.69 -4.36
N SER A 458 46.61 -57.51 -4.68
CA SER A 458 46.78 -58.92 -5.05
C SER A 458 47.58 -59.10 -6.35
N GLU A 459 47.42 -58.21 -7.33
CA GLU A 459 48.21 -58.21 -8.58
C GLU A 459 49.68 -57.89 -8.31
N ARG A 460 49.99 -56.91 -7.45
CA ARG A 460 51.36 -56.61 -7.03
C ARG A 460 52.02 -57.78 -6.30
N GLU A 461 51.29 -58.45 -5.41
CA GLU A 461 51.80 -59.64 -4.71
C GLU A 461 52.01 -60.83 -5.68
N GLY A 462 51.11 -61.00 -6.65
CA GLY A 462 51.24 -62.00 -7.72
C GLY A 462 52.49 -61.77 -8.58
N ASN A 463 52.73 -60.53 -9.01
CA ASN A 463 53.92 -60.17 -9.78
C ASN A 463 55.21 -60.38 -8.98
N ALA A 464 55.25 -59.97 -7.70
CA ALA A 464 56.42 -60.18 -6.84
C ALA A 464 56.77 -61.67 -6.67
N LYS A 465 55.77 -62.55 -6.55
CA LYS A 465 55.97 -64.02 -6.52
C LYS A 465 56.41 -64.58 -7.88
N GLY A 466 55.98 -63.97 -8.98
CA GLY A 466 56.45 -64.29 -10.33
C GLY A 466 57.94 -63.98 -10.53
N ASP A 467 58.39 -62.81 -10.08
CA ASP A 467 59.79 -62.40 -10.13
C ASP A 467 60.69 -63.30 -9.26
N GLU A 468 60.21 -63.67 -8.06
CA GLU A 468 60.92 -64.61 -7.17
C GLU A 468 61.05 -66.01 -7.79
N LEU A 469 60.01 -66.50 -8.47
CA LEU A 469 60.04 -67.78 -9.19
C LEU A 469 61.05 -67.74 -10.36
N ALA A 470 61.09 -66.65 -11.11
CA ALA A 470 62.04 -66.46 -12.22
C ALA A 470 63.50 -66.50 -11.72
N LEU A 471 63.79 -65.85 -10.59
CA LEU A 471 65.11 -65.87 -9.94
C LEU A 471 65.52 -67.29 -9.52
N VAL A 472 64.60 -68.08 -8.97
CA VAL A 472 64.85 -69.47 -8.57
C VAL A 472 65.09 -70.37 -9.79
N MET A 473 64.36 -70.18 -10.89
CA MET A 473 64.60 -70.91 -12.13
C MET A 473 65.99 -70.59 -12.71
N GLU A 474 66.39 -69.32 -12.74
CA GLU A 474 67.72 -68.90 -13.22
C GLU A 474 68.85 -69.53 -12.37
N GLN A 475 68.70 -69.56 -11.05
CA GLN A 475 69.66 -70.23 -10.14
C GLN A 475 69.76 -71.74 -10.40
N LEU A 476 68.63 -72.40 -10.70
CA LEU A 476 68.59 -73.84 -10.96
C LEU A 476 69.27 -74.20 -12.29
N ASP A 477 69.07 -73.41 -13.34
CA ASP A 477 69.79 -73.57 -14.62
C ASP A 477 71.29 -73.20 -14.50
N ALA A 478 71.64 -72.22 -13.66
CA ALA A 478 73.03 -71.88 -13.34
C ALA A 478 73.76 -72.98 -12.54
N MET A 479 73.04 -73.79 -11.75
CA MET A 479 73.59 -75.01 -11.14
C MET A 479 73.68 -76.16 -12.16
N ARG A 480 72.66 -76.34 -13.00
CA ARG A 480 72.60 -77.42 -14.01
C ARG A 480 73.73 -77.36 -15.05
N THR A 481 74.32 -76.18 -15.26
CA THR A 481 75.43 -75.94 -16.19
C THR A 481 76.83 -76.19 -15.60
N LYS A 482 76.97 -76.44 -14.29
CA LYS A 482 78.24 -76.78 -13.62
C LYS A 482 78.29 -78.26 -13.27
N GLY A 483 79.11 -79.04 -13.99
CA GLY A 483 79.06 -80.51 -13.93
C GLY A 483 80.02 -81.22 -12.96
N ASN A 484 79.58 -82.40 -12.51
CA ASN A 484 80.29 -83.48 -11.77
C ASN A 484 80.59 -83.26 -10.26
N PRO A 485 80.65 -84.32 -9.40
CA PRO A 485 80.51 -85.76 -9.67
C PRO A 485 79.44 -86.52 -8.80
N GLN A 486 79.35 -87.84 -9.02
CA GLN A 486 78.21 -88.72 -8.71
C GLN A 486 77.86 -88.97 -7.21
N GLU A 487 78.63 -88.50 -6.24
CA GLU A 487 78.31 -88.65 -4.81
C GLU A 487 77.62 -87.40 -4.22
N GLU A 488 78.07 -86.19 -4.56
CA GLU A 488 77.28 -84.98 -4.34
C GLU A 488 75.94 -85.08 -5.07
N ALA A 489 75.93 -85.62 -6.30
CA ALA A 489 74.71 -85.86 -7.07
C ALA A 489 73.66 -86.74 -6.36
N LYS A 490 74.04 -87.57 -5.38
CA LYS A 490 73.09 -88.35 -4.55
C LYS A 490 72.62 -87.59 -3.33
N ALA A 491 73.49 -86.80 -2.70
CA ALA A 491 73.11 -85.92 -1.60
C ALA A 491 72.15 -84.81 -2.09
N THR A 492 72.44 -84.21 -3.25
CA THR A 492 71.55 -83.25 -3.89
C THR A 492 70.29 -83.90 -4.46
N LEU A 493 70.30 -85.18 -4.87
CA LEU A 493 69.07 -85.93 -5.18
C LEU A 493 68.18 -86.09 -3.95
N ALA A 494 68.73 -86.50 -2.80
CA ALA A 494 67.95 -86.63 -1.57
C ALA A 494 67.42 -85.27 -1.06
N GLN A 495 68.22 -84.21 -1.20
CA GLN A 495 67.79 -82.85 -0.89
C GLN A 495 66.69 -82.37 -1.85
N ALA A 496 66.87 -82.58 -3.16
CA ALA A 496 65.87 -82.28 -4.18
C ALA A 496 64.59 -83.11 -4.04
N GLU A 497 64.67 -84.38 -3.62
CA GLU A 497 63.50 -85.20 -3.28
C GLU A 497 62.75 -84.61 -2.07
N SER A 498 63.46 -84.16 -1.04
CA SER A 498 62.84 -83.48 0.10
C SER A 498 62.19 -82.13 -0.29
N GLU A 499 62.79 -81.39 -1.21
CA GLU A 499 62.22 -80.15 -1.74
C GLU A 499 61.09 -80.40 -2.73
N VAL A 500 61.10 -81.49 -3.51
CA VAL A 500 59.97 -81.93 -4.34
C VAL A 500 58.78 -82.29 -3.44
N VAL A 501 58.99 -82.96 -2.30
CA VAL A 501 57.92 -83.23 -1.33
C VAL A 501 57.40 -81.94 -0.70
N ARG A 502 58.28 -80.99 -0.34
CA ARG A 502 57.88 -79.66 0.17
C ARG A 502 57.08 -78.88 -0.87
N LEU A 503 57.54 -78.85 -2.12
CA LEU A 503 56.86 -78.19 -3.23
C LEU A 503 55.55 -78.89 -3.59
N GLN A 504 55.46 -80.22 -3.51
CA GLN A 504 54.19 -80.94 -3.65
C GLN A 504 53.20 -80.58 -2.54
N SER A 505 53.66 -80.40 -1.30
CA SER A 505 52.81 -79.90 -0.20
C SER A 505 52.34 -78.46 -0.41
N ILE A 506 53.16 -77.62 -1.03
CA ILE A 506 52.77 -76.24 -1.39
C ILE A 506 51.79 -76.26 -2.57
N ILE A 507 52.02 -77.09 -3.60
CA ILE A 507 51.14 -77.25 -4.75
C ILE A 507 49.77 -77.82 -4.33
N THR A 508 49.71 -78.75 -3.39
CA THR A 508 48.43 -79.25 -2.86
C THR A 508 47.71 -78.20 -2.01
N SER A 509 48.44 -77.43 -1.20
CA SER A 509 47.87 -76.28 -0.48
C SER A 509 47.30 -75.23 -1.45
N LEU A 510 48.08 -74.79 -2.44
CA LEU A 510 47.66 -73.82 -3.46
C LEU A 510 46.51 -74.35 -4.33
N ARG A 511 46.44 -75.66 -4.61
CA ARG A 511 45.26 -76.27 -5.25
C ARG A 511 44.03 -76.17 -4.36
N SER A 512 44.13 -76.50 -3.07
CA SER A 512 42.99 -76.38 -2.15
C SER A 512 42.54 -74.92 -1.96
N GLU A 513 43.47 -73.96 -2.03
CA GLU A 513 43.16 -72.53 -2.00
C GLU A 513 42.52 -72.05 -3.31
N ALA A 514 42.96 -72.56 -4.47
CA ALA A 514 42.32 -72.30 -5.76
C ALA A 514 40.92 -72.94 -5.86
N GLU A 515 40.73 -74.14 -5.31
CA GLU A 515 39.42 -74.79 -5.17
C GLU A 515 38.49 -74.02 -4.21
N ALA A 516 39.03 -73.44 -3.13
CA ALA A 516 38.27 -72.54 -2.25
C ALA A 516 37.87 -71.22 -2.94
N LYS A 517 38.82 -70.55 -3.63
CA LYS A 517 38.54 -69.29 -4.34
C LYS A 517 37.59 -69.48 -5.53
N THR A 518 37.68 -70.61 -6.26
CA THR A 518 36.71 -70.92 -7.32
C THR A 518 35.32 -71.24 -6.77
N LYS A 519 35.20 -71.70 -5.51
CA LYS A 519 33.92 -71.81 -4.80
C LYS A 519 33.38 -70.43 -4.38
N GLU A 520 34.20 -69.55 -3.80
CA GLU A 520 33.79 -68.18 -3.45
C GLU A 520 33.34 -67.38 -4.69
N VAL A 521 34.07 -67.46 -5.80
CA VAL A 521 33.67 -66.81 -7.07
C VAL A 521 32.32 -67.32 -7.56
N ARG A 522 32.03 -68.61 -7.38
CA ARG A 522 30.75 -69.21 -7.75
C ARG A 522 29.61 -68.74 -6.85
N GLU A 523 29.83 -68.69 -5.54
CA GLU A 523 28.86 -68.17 -4.57
C GLU A 523 28.61 -66.66 -4.78
N ALA A 524 29.61 -65.90 -5.23
CA ALA A 524 29.46 -64.51 -5.63
C ALA A 524 28.69 -64.34 -6.95
N GLN A 525 28.90 -65.23 -7.93
CA GLN A 525 28.12 -65.27 -9.17
C GLN A 525 26.64 -65.60 -8.91
N ASP A 526 26.36 -66.62 -8.10
CA ASP A 526 24.98 -66.99 -7.73
C ASP A 526 24.26 -65.82 -7.01
N ALA A 527 24.98 -65.06 -6.17
CA ALA A 527 24.45 -63.86 -5.52
C ALA A 527 24.24 -62.68 -6.50
N GLN A 528 25.12 -62.51 -7.49
CA GLN A 528 24.97 -61.51 -8.55
C GLN A 528 23.76 -61.80 -9.44
N ASP A 529 23.58 -63.06 -9.86
CA ASP A 529 22.42 -63.50 -10.66
C ASP A 529 21.11 -63.25 -9.91
N GLN A 530 21.09 -63.47 -8.59
CA GLN A 530 19.92 -63.19 -7.77
C GLN A 530 19.62 -61.69 -7.63
N ALA A 531 20.65 -60.84 -7.47
CA ALA A 531 20.49 -59.40 -7.47
C ALA A 531 20.00 -58.87 -8.84
N GLU A 532 20.51 -59.42 -9.96
CA GLU A 532 20.06 -59.04 -11.30
C GLU A 532 18.60 -59.45 -11.57
N ALA A 533 18.14 -60.57 -10.99
CA ALA A 533 16.74 -60.98 -11.01
C ALA A 533 15.84 -60.03 -10.22
N GLU A 534 16.27 -59.55 -9.05
CA GLU A 534 15.54 -58.55 -8.26
C GLU A 534 15.49 -57.19 -8.98
N VAL A 535 16.58 -56.74 -9.60
CA VAL A 535 16.62 -55.53 -10.44
C VAL A 535 15.65 -55.66 -11.63
N LYS A 536 15.59 -56.80 -12.32
CA LYS A 536 14.60 -57.05 -13.38
C LYS A 536 13.16 -57.00 -12.86
N GLY A 537 12.89 -57.53 -11.67
CA GLY A 537 11.57 -57.44 -11.04
C GLY A 537 11.16 -56.01 -10.70
N LEU A 538 12.09 -55.22 -10.15
CA LEU A 538 11.86 -53.79 -9.87
C LEU A 538 11.69 -52.97 -11.15
N GLN A 539 12.49 -53.25 -12.19
CA GLN A 539 12.35 -52.60 -13.49
C GLN A 539 10.99 -52.89 -14.13
N GLN A 540 10.48 -54.12 -14.00
CA GLN A 540 9.15 -54.47 -14.48
C GLN A 540 8.05 -53.74 -13.70
N PHE A 541 8.16 -53.66 -12.36
CA PHE A 541 7.21 -52.89 -11.54
C PHE A 541 7.22 -51.38 -11.83
N ILE A 542 8.39 -50.80 -12.17
CA ILE A 542 8.49 -49.41 -12.62
C ILE A 542 7.80 -49.22 -13.97
N ASN A 543 7.99 -50.14 -14.92
CA ASN A 543 7.33 -50.08 -16.23
C ASN A 543 5.80 -50.22 -16.09
N ASP A 544 5.32 -51.09 -15.19
CA ASP A 544 3.88 -51.26 -14.93
C ASP A 544 3.29 -49.97 -14.30
N LEU A 545 3.98 -49.34 -13.34
CA LEU A 545 3.59 -48.04 -12.77
C LEU A 545 3.62 -46.89 -13.79
N GLN A 546 4.55 -46.92 -14.75
CA GLN A 546 4.58 -45.97 -15.87
C GLN A 546 3.36 -46.18 -16.79
N GLY A 547 3.01 -47.43 -17.10
CA GLY A 547 1.81 -47.75 -17.88
C GLY A 547 0.51 -47.32 -17.20
N ASP A 548 0.36 -47.55 -15.89
CA ASP A 548 -0.79 -47.07 -15.12
C ASP A 548 -0.87 -45.53 -15.12
N LYS A 549 0.27 -44.85 -15.04
CA LYS A 549 0.33 -43.38 -15.12
C LYS A 549 -0.02 -42.85 -16.51
N ASP A 550 0.46 -43.48 -17.58
CA ASP A 550 0.13 -43.08 -18.96
C ASP A 550 -1.39 -43.22 -19.22
N ILE A 551 -2.04 -44.22 -18.62
CA ILE A 551 -3.50 -44.39 -18.66
C ILE A 551 -4.22 -43.27 -17.88
N GLU A 552 -3.70 -42.84 -16.73
CA GLU A 552 -4.26 -41.73 -15.95
C GLU A 552 -4.08 -40.37 -16.69
N ASP A 553 -2.91 -40.12 -17.26
CA ASP A 553 -2.60 -38.91 -18.04
C ASP A 553 -3.46 -38.82 -19.32
N GLU A 554 -3.74 -39.94 -20.01
CA GLU A 554 -4.66 -39.96 -21.15
C GLU A 554 -6.13 -39.76 -20.72
N GLY A 555 -6.53 -40.31 -19.56
CA GLY A 555 -7.84 -40.01 -18.97
C GLY A 555 -8.04 -38.54 -18.60
N VAL A 556 -6.97 -37.86 -18.16
CA VAL A 556 -6.93 -36.41 -17.93
C VAL A 556 -7.02 -35.63 -19.24
N ARG A 557 -6.36 -36.07 -20.31
CA ARG A 557 -6.51 -35.49 -21.66
C ARG A 557 -7.95 -35.60 -22.18
N GLU A 558 -8.57 -36.78 -22.13
CA GLU A 558 -9.97 -36.94 -22.54
C GLU A 558 -10.94 -36.06 -21.71
N ALA A 559 -10.64 -35.84 -20.42
CA ALA A 559 -11.42 -34.93 -19.59
C ALA A 559 -11.21 -33.46 -20.00
N ARG A 560 -9.98 -33.08 -20.35
CA ARG A 560 -9.63 -31.74 -20.85
C ARG A 560 -10.28 -31.46 -22.20
N ASP A 561 -10.20 -32.37 -23.16
CA ASP A 561 -10.79 -32.20 -24.50
C ASP A 561 -12.31 -31.99 -24.42
N ARG A 562 -13.00 -32.77 -23.56
CA ARG A 562 -14.43 -32.58 -23.26
C ARG A 562 -14.73 -31.20 -22.65
N ALA A 563 -13.85 -30.67 -21.81
CA ALA A 563 -13.99 -29.33 -21.26
C ALA A 563 -13.74 -28.24 -22.33
N GLU A 564 -12.73 -28.41 -23.18
CA GLU A 564 -12.45 -27.49 -24.29
C GLU A 564 -13.60 -27.45 -25.32
N ASP A 565 -14.26 -28.58 -25.58
CA ASP A 565 -15.44 -28.62 -26.47
C ASP A 565 -16.68 -27.95 -25.87
N GLU A 566 -16.95 -28.10 -24.57
CA GLU A 566 -18.04 -27.35 -23.92
C GLU A 566 -17.72 -25.85 -23.82
N VAL A 567 -16.43 -25.46 -23.66
CA VAL A 567 -16.02 -24.05 -23.78
C VAL A 567 -16.28 -23.49 -25.18
N LYS A 568 -15.95 -24.22 -26.26
CA LYS A 568 -16.27 -23.81 -27.64
C LYS A 568 -17.78 -23.62 -27.83
N ARG A 569 -18.59 -24.52 -27.26
CA ARG A 569 -20.05 -24.45 -27.30
C ARG A 569 -20.60 -23.22 -26.55
N LEU A 570 -20.10 -22.95 -25.34
CA LEU A 570 -20.48 -21.77 -24.56
C LEU A 570 -20.05 -20.48 -25.27
N GLN A 571 -18.88 -20.48 -25.92
CA GLN A 571 -18.40 -19.35 -26.70
C GLN A 571 -19.29 -19.03 -27.90
N ALA A 572 -19.79 -20.04 -28.62
CA ALA A 572 -20.77 -19.86 -29.69
C ALA A 572 -22.12 -19.32 -29.19
N ILE A 573 -22.56 -19.70 -27.98
CA ILE A 573 -23.75 -19.14 -27.34
C ILE A 573 -23.53 -17.67 -26.96
N ILE A 574 -22.36 -17.32 -26.42
CA ILE A 574 -22.00 -15.93 -26.11
C ILE A 574 -21.96 -15.07 -27.38
N GLU A 575 -21.41 -15.57 -28.48
CA GLU A 575 -21.37 -14.88 -29.77
C GLU A 575 -22.78 -14.62 -30.33
N SER A 576 -23.70 -15.60 -30.21
CA SER A 576 -25.13 -15.40 -30.53
C SER A 576 -25.76 -14.29 -29.67
N LEU A 577 -25.53 -14.32 -28.35
CA LEU A 577 -26.07 -13.32 -27.41
C LEU A 577 -25.46 -11.92 -27.59
N GLN A 578 -24.22 -11.83 -28.08
CA GLN A 578 -23.59 -10.57 -28.45
C GLN A 578 -24.25 -9.99 -29.72
N ASN A 579 -24.50 -10.82 -30.73
CA ASN A 579 -25.23 -10.40 -31.92
C ASN A 579 -26.66 -9.94 -31.58
N ASP A 580 -27.38 -10.67 -30.73
CA ASP A 580 -28.72 -10.29 -30.25
C ASP A 580 -28.75 -9.01 -29.39
N ASN A 581 -27.63 -8.65 -28.75
CA ASN A 581 -27.48 -7.37 -28.04
C ASN A 581 -27.10 -6.23 -28.97
N ASN A 582 -26.30 -6.49 -30.01
CA ASN A 582 -25.97 -5.50 -31.04
C ASN A 582 -27.21 -5.08 -31.82
N THR A 583 -28.04 -6.02 -32.27
CA THR A 583 -29.31 -5.72 -32.96
C THR A 583 -30.27 -4.92 -32.08
N LYS A 584 -30.42 -5.28 -30.79
CA LYS A 584 -31.20 -4.47 -29.83
C LYS A 584 -30.62 -3.09 -29.58
N SER A 585 -29.29 -2.94 -29.66
CA SER A 585 -28.64 -1.63 -29.56
C SER A 585 -28.92 -0.79 -30.81
N GLU A 586 -28.94 -1.39 -32.00
CA GLU A 586 -29.31 -0.74 -33.26
C GLU A 586 -30.79 -0.29 -33.24
N GLU A 587 -31.72 -1.17 -32.86
CA GLU A 587 -33.14 -0.83 -32.64
C GLU A 587 -33.31 0.31 -31.62
N ALA A 588 -32.52 0.31 -30.54
CA ALA A 588 -32.55 1.38 -29.52
C ALA A 588 -31.95 2.71 -30.03
N THR A 589 -31.01 2.68 -30.99
CA THR A 589 -30.53 3.91 -31.65
C THR A 589 -31.56 4.46 -32.63
N GLU A 590 -32.20 3.61 -33.46
CA GLU A 590 -33.28 4.04 -34.36
C GLU A 590 -34.46 4.65 -33.58
N ALA A 591 -34.82 4.06 -32.43
CA ALA A 591 -35.85 4.59 -31.53
C ALA A 591 -35.47 5.95 -30.92
N ARG A 592 -34.18 6.22 -30.68
CA ARG A 592 -33.69 7.54 -30.23
C ARG A 592 -33.74 8.57 -31.36
N GLU A 593 -33.27 8.22 -32.55
CA GLU A 593 -33.33 9.13 -33.71
C GLU A 593 -34.79 9.51 -34.05
N ALA A 594 -35.72 8.55 -33.97
CA ALA A 594 -37.15 8.81 -34.13
C ALA A 594 -37.72 9.73 -33.04
N ARG A 595 -37.23 9.60 -31.79
CA ARG A 595 -37.60 10.49 -30.67
C ARG A 595 -37.04 11.90 -30.87
N ASP A 596 -35.79 12.04 -31.28
CA ASP A 596 -35.14 13.34 -31.50
C ASP A 596 -35.87 14.12 -32.61
N HIS A 597 -36.27 13.45 -33.70
CA HIS A 597 -37.13 14.03 -34.74
C HIS A 597 -38.50 14.50 -34.20
N ALA A 598 -39.10 13.74 -33.28
CA ALA A 598 -40.36 14.13 -32.65
C ALA A 598 -40.18 15.33 -31.69
N GLU A 599 -39.08 15.39 -30.93
CA GLU A 599 -38.75 16.52 -30.07
C GLU A 599 -38.46 17.80 -30.89
N ASP A 600 -37.82 17.69 -32.05
CA ASP A 600 -37.59 18.83 -32.95
C ASP A 600 -38.88 19.36 -33.61
N GLU A 601 -39.80 18.48 -34.01
CA GLU A 601 -41.13 18.94 -34.48
C GLU A 601 -41.96 19.55 -33.33
N VAL A 602 -41.81 19.06 -32.08
CA VAL A 602 -42.39 19.73 -30.90
C VAL A 602 -41.80 21.12 -30.68
N LYS A 603 -40.47 21.31 -30.77
CA LYS A 603 -39.83 22.64 -30.68
C LYS A 603 -40.34 23.58 -31.78
N ARG A 604 -40.51 23.06 -33.00
CA ARG A 604 -41.08 23.81 -34.13
C ARG A 604 -42.53 24.23 -33.87
N LEU A 605 -43.37 23.34 -33.37
CA LEU A 605 -44.75 23.66 -33.00
C LEU A 605 -44.81 24.67 -31.84
N GLN A 606 -43.92 24.56 -30.85
CA GLN A 606 -43.78 25.55 -29.77
C GLN A 606 -43.39 26.94 -30.31
N ALA A 607 -42.46 27.03 -31.27
CA ALA A 607 -42.10 28.29 -31.91
C ALA A 607 -43.29 28.92 -32.67
N ILE A 608 -44.11 28.10 -33.35
CA ILE A 608 -45.34 28.57 -34.00
C ILE A 608 -46.34 29.08 -32.96
N ILE A 609 -46.55 28.35 -31.86
CA ILE A 609 -47.42 28.79 -30.74
C ILE A 609 -46.93 30.12 -30.15
N ALA A 610 -45.63 30.29 -29.93
CA ALA A 610 -45.05 31.53 -29.43
C ALA A 610 -45.27 32.72 -30.39
N SER A 611 -45.14 32.51 -31.71
CA SER A 611 -45.48 33.55 -32.70
C SER A 611 -46.97 33.91 -32.68
N LEU A 612 -47.86 32.93 -32.56
CA LEU A 612 -49.30 33.17 -32.46
C LEU A 612 -49.70 33.87 -31.14
N GLN A 613 -48.98 33.63 -30.04
CA GLN A 613 -49.14 34.37 -28.79
C GLN A 613 -48.71 35.82 -28.96
N SER A 614 -47.52 36.08 -29.52
CA SER A 614 -47.04 37.44 -29.81
C SER A 614 -47.99 38.21 -30.74
N ASP A 615 -48.53 37.58 -31.79
CA ASP A 615 -49.52 38.17 -32.69
C ASP A 615 -50.85 38.52 -31.98
N ASN A 616 -51.18 37.79 -30.92
CA ASN A 616 -52.40 37.99 -30.13
C ASN A 616 -52.20 39.07 -29.07
N ASP A 617 -51.01 39.15 -28.47
CA ASP A 617 -50.61 40.22 -27.56
C ASP A 617 -50.56 41.57 -28.29
N VAL A 618 -49.98 41.62 -29.50
CA VAL A 618 -50.01 42.82 -30.35
C VAL A 618 -51.44 43.26 -30.65
N LYS A 619 -52.35 42.34 -30.99
CA LYS A 619 -53.78 42.66 -31.18
C LYS A 619 -54.45 43.14 -29.90
N SER A 620 -54.10 42.56 -28.75
CA SER A 620 -54.61 42.99 -27.45
C SER A 620 -54.18 44.43 -27.12
N GLU A 621 -52.94 44.79 -27.44
CA GLU A 621 -52.43 46.16 -27.33
C GLU A 621 -53.10 47.11 -28.33
N GLU A 622 -53.30 46.71 -29.60
CA GLU A 622 -54.10 47.49 -30.57
C GLU A 622 -55.54 47.73 -30.08
N PHE A 623 -56.18 46.73 -29.46
CA PHE A 623 -57.49 46.89 -28.81
C PHE A 623 -57.44 47.80 -27.58
N ARG A 624 -56.35 47.79 -26.81
CA ARG A 624 -56.14 48.70 -25.67
C ARG A 624 -56.00 50.15 -26.14
N GLU A 625 -55.15 50.40 -27.14
CA GLU A 625 -54.96 51.74 -27.72
C GLU A 625 -56.25 52.26 -28.38
N ALA A 626 -56.98 51.41 -29.10
CA ALA A 626 -58.29 51.78 -29.67
C ALA A 626 -59.32 52.12 -28.59
N ARG A 627 -59.26 51.45 -27.42
CA ARG A 627 -60.12 51.74 -26.26
C ARG A 627 -59.72 53.04 -25.56
N GLU A 628 -58.43 53.29 -25.38
CA GLU A 628 -57.94 54.57 -24.83
C GLU A 628 -58.28 55.75 -25.75
N ALA A 629 -58.20 55.58 -27.07
CA ALA A 629 -58.65 56.56 -28.05
C ALA A 629 -60.18 56.77 -27.99
N HIS A 630 -60.97 55.71 -27.80
CA HIS A 630 -62.41 55.82 -27.58
C HIS A 630 -62.73 56.58 -26.29
N ASP A 631 -62.07 56.25 -25.18
CA ASP A 631 -62.29 56.90 -23.88
C ASP A 631 -61.84 58.38 -23.91
N HIS A 632 -60.80 58.71 -24.66
CA HIS A 632 -60.40 60.10 -24.94
C HIS A 632 -61.45 60.85 -25.77
N ALA A 633 -61.98 60.22 -26.82
CA ALA A 633 -63.06 60.78 -27.62
C ALA A 633 -64.36 60.95 -26.81
N GLU A 634 -64.69 60.02 -25.91
CA GLU A 634 -65.81 60.15 -24.97
C GLU A 634 -65.56 61.29 -23.96
N GLY A 635 -64.31 61.49 -23.53
CA GLY A 635 -63.87 62.64 -22.74
C GLY A 635 -64.03 63.97 -23.47
N GLU A 636 -63.65 64.05 -24.75
CA GLU A 636 -63.90 65.21 -25.60
C GLU A 636 -65.39 65.44 -25.84
N VAL A 637 -66.18 64.39 -26.09
CA VAL A 637 -67.65 64.49 -26.21
C VAL A 637 -68.27 65.03 -24.91
N LYS A 638 -67.83 64.55 -23.74
CA LYS A 638 -68.26 65.10 -22.44
C LYS A 638 -67.83 66.56 -22.27
N ARG A 639 -66.61 66.94 -22.67
CA ARG A 639 -66.16 68.35 -22.63
C ARG A 639 -66.97 69.23 -23.57
N LEU A 640 -67.23 68.77 -24.79
CA LEU A 640 -68.08 69.45 -25.78
C LEU A 640 -69.54 69.51 -25.33
N GLN A 641 -70.04 68.51 -24.60
CA GLN A 641 -71.35 68.52 -23.97
C GLN A 641 -71.42 69.54 -22.82
N VAL A 642 -70.37 69.66 -22.00
CA VAL A 642 -70.25 70.76 -21.00
C VAL A 642 -70.23 72.12 -21.69
N VAL A 643 -69.48 72.29 -22.80
CA VAL A 643 -69.49 73.54 -23.59
C VAL A 643 -70.85 73.77 -24.23
N ASN A 644 -71.55 72.74 -24.72
CA ASN A 644 -72.90 72.88 -25.27
C ASN A 644 -73.92 73.24 -24.19
N THR A 645 -73.83 72.67 -22.99
CA THR A 645 -74.65 73.09 -21.85
C THR A 645 -74.30 74.50 -21.38
N SER A 646 -73.03 74.91 -21.45
CA SER A 646 -72.64 76.31 -21.18
C SER A 646 -73.20 77.25 -22.23
N LEU A 647 -73.16 76.88 -23.52
CA LEU A 647 -73.74 77.67 -24.61
C LEU A 647 -75.28 77.68 -24.54
N GLN A 648 -75.91 76.58 -24.15
CA GLN A 648 -77.34 76.52 -23.86
C GLN A 648 -77.67 77.46 -22.71
N ASN A 649 -76.96 77.35 -21.58
CA ASN A 649 -77.09 78.26 -20.44
C ASN A 649 -76.80 79.72 -20.82
N ASP A 650 -75.88 80.01 -21.74
CA ASP A 650 -75.61 81.37 -22.23
C ASP A 650 -76.68 81.87 -23.20
N THR A 651 -77.31 80.99 -24.00
CA THR A 651 -78.47 81.36 -24.83
C THR A 651 -79.72 81.52 -23.98
N GLU A 652 -79.91 80.69 -22.97
CA GLU A 652 -81.01 80.74 -22.01
C GLU A 652 -80.83 81.95 -21.08
N LYS A 653 -79.60 82.26 -20.67
CA LYS A 653 -79.24 83.51 -20.00
C LYS A 653 -79.36 84.73 -20.91
N LYS A 654 -79.18 84.64 -22.23
CA LYS A 654 -79.50 85.76 -23.15
C LYS A 654 -81.01 85.94 -23.33
N ILE A 655 -81.77 84.84 -23.38
CA ILE A 655 -83.24 84.88 -23.37
C ILE A 655 -83.72 85.46 -22.03
N GLU A 656 -83.12 85.07 -20.92
CA GLU A 656 -83.44 85.61 -19.60
C GLU A 656 -82.91 87.03 -19.42
N GLU A 657 -81.76 87.43 -19.96
CA GLU A 657 -81.30 88.82 -19.99
C GLU A 657 -82.22 89.70 -20.87
N THR A 658 -82.93 89.15 -21.87
CA THR A 658 -83.96 89.91 -22.60
C THR A 658 -85.31 89.96 -21.87
N ARG A 659 -85.68 88.93 -21.09
CA ARG A 659 -86.82 88.96 -20.15
C ARG A 659 -86.57 89.88 -18.97
N GLU A 660 -85.40 89.78 -18.35
CA GLU A 660 -84.92 90.63 -17.27
C GLU A 660 -84.58 92.03 -17.78
N ALA A 661 -84.24 92.27 -19.05
CA ALA A 661 -84.20 93.64 -19.58
C ALA A 661 -85.62 94.25 -19.67
N HIS A 662 -86.66 93.44 -19.89
CA HIS A 662 -88.05 93.87 -19.72
C HIS A 662 -88.41 94.07 -18.23
N SER A 663 -88.10 93.12 -17.34
CA SER A 663 -88.39 93.25 -15.89
C SER A 663 -87.62 94.39 -15.24
N ARG A 664 -86.33 94.58 -15.56
CA ARG A 664 -85.49 95.67 -15.05
C ARG A 664 -85.94 97.03 -15.57
N ALA A 665 -86.59 97.12 -16.74
CA ALA A 665 -87.26 98.36 -17.15
C ALA A 665 -88.50 98.67 -16.29
N GLU A 666 -89.16 97.66 -15.73
CA GLU A 666 -90.30 97.80 -14.81
C GLU A 666 -89.87 97.94 -13.33
N ASP A 667 -88.71 97.38 -12.94
CA ASP A 667 -88.15 97.41 -11.57
C ASP A 667 -87.20 98.60 -11.31
N GLU A 668 -86.54 99.18 -12.32
CA GLU A 668 -85.75 100.42 -12.17
C GLU A 668 -86.64 101.63 -11.83
N VAL A 669 -87.93 101.56 -12.17
CA VAL A 669 -88.97 102.49 -11.72
C VAL A 669 -89.25 102.38 -10.21
N LYS A 670 -88.91 101.24 -9.57
CA LYS A 670 -89.09 101.00 -8.13
C LYS A 670 -87.81 101.14 -7.30
N ARG A 671 -86.63 100.84 -7.84
CA ARG A 671 -85.40 100.71 -7.02
C ARG A 671 -84.61 102.01 -6.83
N LEU A 672 -84.86 103.04 -7.65
CA LEU A 672 -84.40 104.42 -7.41
C LEU A 672 -85.05 105.08 -6.17
N GLN A 673 -85.93 104.37 -5.45
CA GLN A 673 -86.75 104.94 -4.38
C GLN A 673 -86.33 104.57 -2.94
N ASP A 674 -85.45 103.59 -2.71
CA ASP A 674 -85.21 103.06 -1.34
C ASP A 674 -83.82 103.32 -0.72
N ILE A 675 -82.71 103.33 -1.47
CA ILE A 675 -81.35 103.31 -0.86
C ILE A 675 -80.36 104.19 -1.67
N ILE A 676 -79.92 105.41 -1.28
CA ILE A 676 -80.17 106.34 -0.16
C ILE A 676 -79.77 105.93 1.26
N ILE A 677 -79.70 104.63 1.61
CA ILE A 677 -79.46 104.17 2.99
C ILE A 677 -78.56 102.92 2.97
N SER A 678 -77.22 103.09 2.99
CA SER A 678 -76.25 102.17 3.66
C SER A 678 -74.77 102.23 3.17
N LEU A 679 -74.36 103.04 2.20
CA LEU A 679 -72.93 103.13 1.79
C LEU A 679 -72.35 104.55 1.82
N LYS A 680 -72.38 105.15 3.02
CA LYS A 680 -71.44 106.20 3.42
C LYS A 680 -71.25 106.11 4.93
N ASN A 681 -70.15 105.47 5.33
CA ASN A 681 -69.45 105.41 6.62
C ASN A 681 -68.75 104.03 6.71
N ASP A 682 -67.52 103.87 7.18
CA ASP A 682 -66.35 104.75 7.09
C ASP A 682 -65.13 103.81 7.08
N THR A 683 -64.19 104.02 6.16
CA THR A 683 -62.86 103.38 6.18
C THR A 683 -61.99 104.08 7.21
N ASP A 684 -61.35 103.33 8.12
CA ASP A 684 -60.37 103.94 9.02
C ASP A 684 -59.26 102.97 9.49
N SER A 685 -58.11 103.57 9.83
CA SER A 685 -56.95 102.98 10.53
C SER A 685 -56.06 102.00 9.70
N THR A 686 -54.72 102.02 9.72
CA THR A 686 -53.71 102.81 10.49
C THR A 686 -52.39 102.95 9.72
N SER A 687 -51.61 104.00 9.98
CA SER A 687 -50.21 103.91 10.51
C SER A 687 -49.47 105.27 10.42
N GLU A 688 -48.70 105.63 11.46
CA GLU A 688 -47.42 106.36 11.35
C GLU A 688 -46.66 106.36 12.70
N GLU A 689 -45.37 106.70 12.68
CA GLU A 689 -44.35 106.34 13.69
C GLU A 689 -43.64 107.54 14.38
N THR A 690 -42.65 107.22 15.23
CA THR A 690 -41.54 108.08 15.77
C THR A 690 -41.86 109.00 16.97
N ARG A 691 -41.10 109.02 18.09
CA ARG A 691 -39.70 109.53 18.35
C ARG A 691 -39.61 111.07 18.11
N GLU A 692 -38.96 111.91 18.93
CA GLU A 692 -37.84 111.73 19.88
C GLU A 692 -37.65 112.98 20.82
N ALA A 693 -36.57 112.99 21.63
CA ALA A 693 -35.96 114.13 22.37
C ALA A 693 -36.74 114.69 23.60
N SER A 694 -36.22 114.88 24.82
CA SER A 694 -34.88 115.12 25.42
C SER A 694 -34.79 116.55 25.99
N GLU A 695 -34.62 116.70 27.30
CA GLU A 695 -33.80 117.77 27.90
C GLU A 695 -33.46 117.49 29.38
N HIS A 696 -32.27 117.93 29.83
CA HIS A 696 -31.71 117.68 31.17
C HIS A 696 -31.68 118.95 32.03
N ALA A 697 -32.08 118.85 33.31
CA ALA A 697 -31.67 119.77 34.37
C ALA A 697 -31.91 119.22 35.80
N GLU A 698 -30.89 118.63 36.45
CA GLU A 698 -30.74 118.50 37.93
C GLU A 698 -29.32 117.94 38.26
N GLU A 699 -28.29 118.64 37.78
CA GLU A 699 -26.86 118.27 37.91
C GLU A 699 -26.18 119.00 39.09
N VAL A 700 -26.84 119.11 40.26
CA VAL A 700 -26.22 119.70 41.47
C VAL A 700 -26.44 118.87 42.74
N LYS A 701 -27.48 118.01 42.81
CA LYS A 701 -27.73 117.16 44.00
C LYS A 701 -27.10 115.77 43.94
N ARG A 702 -26.72 115.27 42.75
CA ARG A 702 -26.12 113.91 42.60
C ARG A 702 -24.73 113.76 43.22
N LEU A 703 -23.92 114.82 43.24
CA LEU A 703 -22.54 114.77 43.76
C LEU A 703 -22.43 114.74 45.29
N GLN A 704 -23.54 114.87 46.03
CA GLN A 704 -23.59 114.66 47.48
C GLN A 704 -24.03 113.25 47.90
N VAL A 705 -24.56 112.44 46.97
CA VAL A 705 -24.90 111.01 47.21
C VAL A 705 -23.74 110.08 46.80
N ALA A 706 -22.98 110.46 45.76
CA ALA A 706 -21.88 109.66 45.23
C ALA A 706 -20.74 109.38 46.23
N ILE A 707 -20.53 110.24 47.24
CA ILE A 707 -19.48 110.03 48.26
C ILE A 707 -19.93 109.02 49.33
N ALA A 708 -21.24 108.88 49.57
CA ALA A 708 -21.78 107.95 50.57
C ALA A 708 -21.90 106.50 50.05
N SER A 709 -22.15 106.27 48.75
CA SER A 709 -22.16 104.90 48.21
C SER A 709 -20.76 104.30 48.14
N LEU A 710 -19.75 105.10 47.81
CA LEU A 710 -18.36 104.66 47.70
C LEU A 710 -17.75 104.12 49.00
N GLN A 711 -18.31 104.46 50.18
CA GLN A 711 -17.89 103.90 51.47
C GLN A 711 -18.60 102.58 51.81
N ASN A 712 -19.86 102.39 51.39
CA ASN A 712 -20.53 101.09 51.54
C ASN A 712 -20.02 100.06 50.53
N ASP A 713 -19.65 100.49 49.31
CA ASP A 713 -19.10 99.61 48.27
C ASP A 713 -17.71 99.05 48.63
N THR A 714 -16.92 99.73 49.45
CA THR A 714 -15.63 99.22 49.95
C THR A 714 -15.79 98.16 51.03
N ASP A 715 -16.76 98.33 51.93
CA ASP A 715 -17.01 97.39 53.03
C ASP A 715 -17.74 96.13 52.55
N ALA A 716 -18.60 96.25 51.53
CA ALA A 716 -19.20 95.09 50.86
C ALA A 716 -18.14 94.26 50.10
N LYS A 717 -17.26 94.91 49.32
CA LYS A 717 -16.21 94.22 48.54
C LYS A 717 -15.15 93.56 49.41
N THR A 718 -14.76 94.15 50.55
CA THR A 718 -13.81 93.52 51.45
C THR A 718 -14.37 92.25 52.09
N LYS A 719 -15.67 92.22 52.41
CA LYS A 719 -16.34 91.01 52.91
C LYS A 719 -16.47 89.92 51.83
N GLU A 720 -16.85 90.29 50.60
CA GLU A 720 -16.90 89.37 49.46
C GLU A 720 -15.53 88.76 49.14
N VAL A 721 -14.44 89.54 49.23
CA VAL A 721 -13.06 89.05 49.08
C VAL A 721 -12.65 88.10 50.20
N ILE A 722 -13.11 88.29 51.45
CA ILE A 722 -12.85 87.35 52.55
C ILE A 722 -13.62 86.03 52.35
N GLU A 723 -14.86 86.07 51.89
CA GLU A 723 -15.66 84.87 51.60
C GLU A 723 -15.19 84.13 50.32
N ALA A 724 -14.66 84.85 49.34
CA ALA A 724 -13.95 84.27 48.20
C ALA A 724 -12.62 83.63 48.63
N ARG A 725 -11.85 84.28 49.51
CA ARG A 725 -10.61 83.73 50.08
C ARG A 725 -10.87 82.48 50.92
N HIS A 726 -11.91 82.45 51.74
CA HIS A 726 -12.25 81.25 52.51
C HIS A 726 -12.61 80.07 51.60
N ARG A 727 -13.39 80.29 50.53
CA ARG A 727 -13.65 79.26 49.53
C ARG A 727 -12.37 78.77 48.85
N ALA A 728 -11.48 79.68 48.45
CA ALA A 728 -10.18 79.32 47.88
C ALA A 728 -9.28 78.57 48.88
N GLU A 729 -9.33 78.89 50.19
CA GLU A 729 -8.58 78.17 51.24
C GLU A 729 -9.16 76.78 51.52
N ASP A 730 -10.48 76.59 51.42
CA ASP A 730 -11.12 75.28 51.58
C ASP A 730 -10.98 74.41 50.31
N GLU A 731 -11.03 75.01 49.12
CA GLU A 731 -10.64 74.36 47.85
C GLU A 731 -9.16 73.96 47.87
N ALA A 732 -8.26 74.81 48.39
CA ALA A 732 -6.85 74.48 48.55
C ALA A 732 -6.62 73.30 49.52
N LYS A 733 -7.37 73.23 50.64
CA LYS A 733 -7.34 72.05 51.54
C LYS A 733 -7.88 70.81 50.85
N HIS A 734 -8.96 70.92 50.09
CA HIS A 734 -9.52 69.79 49.35
C HIS A 734 -8.54 69.26 48.29
N LEU A 735 -7.93 70.16 47.51
CA LEU A 735 -6.87 69.81 46.56
C LEU A 735 -5.64 69.21 47.26
N HIS A 736 -5.28 69.67 48.46
CA HIS A 736 -4.19 69.07 49.23
C HIS A 736 -4.50 67.63 49.65
N ILE A 737 -5.71 67.35 50.14
CA ILE A 737 -6.18 65.99 50.46
C ILE A 737 -6.20 65.12 49.19
N VAL A 738 -6.68 65.64 48.06
CA VAL A 738 -6.68 64.91 46.78
C VAL A 738 -5.25 64.58 46.34
N ILE A 739 -4.32 65.54 46.44
CA ILE A 739 -2.89 65.31 46.14
C ILE A 739 -2.30 64.25 47.08
N GLU A 740 -2.58 64.31 48.37
CA GLU A 740 -2.12 63.31 49.35
C GLU A 740 -2.68 61.91 49.03
N THR A 741 -3.97 61.79 48.67
CA THR A 741 -4.54 60.50 48.23
C THR A 741 -3.91 60.01 46.92
N LEU A 742 -3.67 60.88 45.94
CA LEU A 742 -3.03 60.52 44.68
C LEU A 742 -1.55 60.14 44.86
N GLN A 743 -0.86 60.72 45.84
CA GLN A 743 0.50 60.33 46.21
C GLN A 743 0.52 58.95 46.86
N ASN A 744 -0.33 58.70 47.86
CA ASN A 744 -0.46 57.38 48.48
C ASN A 744 -0.87 56.29 47.47
N ASP A 745 -1.80 56.58 46.55
CA ASP A 745 -2.18 55.68 45.46
C ASP A 745 -1.04 55.44 44.45
N ALA A 746 -0.20 56.45 44.20
CA ALA A 746 0.97 56.31 43.32
C ALA A 746 2.08 55.47 43.97
N ASP A 747 2.33 55.67 45.27
CA ASP A 747 3.31 54.88 46.04
C ASP A 747 2.87 53.42 46.18
N ALA A 748 1.57 53.17 46.46
CA ALA A 748 1.00 51.82 46.50
C ALA A 748 1.13 51.10 45.15
N ARG A 749 0.80 51.78 44.04
CA ARG A 749 1.02 51.25 42.68
C ARG A 749 2.50 51.03 42.39
N GLY A 750 3.40 51.83 42.98
CA GLY A 750 4.85 51.66 42.86
C GLY A 750 5.35 50.36 43.48
N GLU A 751 4.89 50.02 44.69
CA GLU A 751 5.23 48.74 45.33
C GLU A 751 4.53 47.54 44.64
N ASP A 752 3.27 47.66 44.21
CA ASP A 752 2.59 46.61 43.42
C ASP A 752 3.37 46.27 42.12
N VAL A 753 3.86 47.29 41.41
CA VAL A 753 4.68 47.13 40.20
C VAL A 753 6.04 46.50 40.52
N LYS A 754 6.63 46.84 41.67
CA LYS A 754 7.90 46.27 42.13
C LYS A 754 7.75 44.81 42.53
N GLU A 755 6.72 44.43 43.28
CA GLU A 755 6.43 43.03 43.58
C GLU A 755 6.09 42.21 42.32
N ALA A 756 5.41 42.81 41.34
CA ALA A 756 5.14 42.16 40.06
C ALA A 756 6.44 41.95 39.26
N ARG A 757 7.36 42.91 39.32
CA ARG A 757 8.70 42.83 38.71
C ARG A 757 9.57 41.76 39.39
N ASP A 758 9.66 41.74 40.71
CA ASP A 758 10.49 40.76 41.45
C ASP A 758 9.99 39.31 41.21
N ARG A 759 8.66 39.12 41.09
CA ARG A 759 8.05 37.86 40.66
C ARG A 759 8.42 37.49 39.21
N ALA A 760 8.40 38.45 38.29
CA ALA A 760 8.80 38.23 36.90
C ALA A 760 10.30 37.91 36.78
N GLU A 761 11.17 38.61 37.50
CA GLU A 761 12.62 38.34 37.52
C GLU A 761 12.93 36.94 38.10
N SER A 762 12.21 36.52 39.15
CA SER A 762 12.33 35.17 39.71
C SER A 762 11.90 34.08 38.71
N GLU A 763 10.81 34.30 37.98
CA GLU A 763 10.33 33.36 36.96
C GLU A 763 11.26 33.32 35.74
N VAL A 764 11.86 34.46 35.34
CA VAL A 764 12.90 34.51 34.30
C VAL A 764 14.13 33.70 34.72
N GLN A 765 14.60 33.80 35.97
CA GLN A 765 15.70 32.97 36.47
C GLN A 765 15.35 31.48 36.46
N ARG A 766 14.12 31.11 36.85
CA ARG A 766 13.64 29.73 36.78
C ARG A 766 13.64 29.22 35.33
N LEU A 767 13.09 29.99 34.40
CA LEU A 767 13.07 29.65 32.97
C LEU A 767 14.48 29.56 32.38
N GLN A 768 15.40 30.44 32.76
CA GLN A 768 16.81 30.36 32.37
C GLN A 768 17.45 29.04 32.83
N SER A 769 17.24 28.63 34.08
CA SER A 769 17.76 27.34 34.56
C SER A 769 17.19 26.13 33.80
N VAL A 770 15.90 26.18 33.43
CA VAL A 770 15.27 25.12 32.61
C VAL A 770 15.85 25.09 31.20
N VAL A 771 16.04 26.26 30.57
CA VAL A 771 16.69 26.36 29.24
C VAL A 771 18.12 25.83 29.28
N GLU A 772 18.90 26.15 30.31
CA GLU A 772 20.26 25.62 30.50
C GLU A 772 20.25 24.09 30.67
N THR A 773 19.32 23.51 31.44
CA THR A 773 19.20 22.05 31.52
C THR A 773 18.82 21.40 30.20
N LEU A 774 17.87 21.99 29.45
CA LEU A 774 17.44 21.46 28.14
C LEU A 774 18.55 21.59 27.08
N GLN A 775 19.38 22.63 27.14
CA GLN A 775 20.56 22.77 26.29
C GLN A 775 21.59 21.67 26.58
N ASN A 776 21.93 21.46 27.86
CA ASN A 776 22.86 20.39 28.26
C ASN A 776 22.34 18.99 27.89
N ASP A 777 21.05 18.72 28.07
CA ASP A 777 20.43 17.44 27.67
C ASP A 777 20.41 17.27 26.13
N SER A 778 20.18 18.34 25.38
CA SER A 778 20.24 18.33 23.91
C SER A 778 21.66 18.07 23.41
N ASP A 779 22.66 18.71 24.01
CA ASP A 779 24.08 18.50 23.68
C ASP A 779 24.52 17.08 24.01
N PHE A 780 24.12 16.54 25.17
CA PHE A 780 24.39 15.14 25.53
C PHE A 780 23.75 14.15 24.54
N ARG A 781 22.49 14.36 24.15
CA ARG A 781 21.82 13.53 23.12
C ARG A 781 22.49 13.65 21.76
N SER A 782 22.97 14.84 21.38
CA SER A 782 23.72 15.07 20.14
C SER A 782 25.06 14.31 20.13
N GLU A 783 25.78 14.31 21.26
CA GLU A 783 27.00 13.52 21.46
C GLU A 783 26.72 12.01 21.39
N GLU A 784 25.64 11.52 22.02
CA GLU A 784 25.26 10.10 21.97
C GLU A 784 24.87 9.66 20.54
N VAL A 785 24.09 10.47 19.83
CA VAL A 785 23.72 10.22 18.42
C VAL A 785 24.96 10.22 17.53
N ARG A 786 25.93 11.14 17.75
CA ARG A 786 27.20 11.11 17.02
C ARG A 786 28.01 9.86 17.33
N GLY A 787 28.13 9.46 18.59
CA GLY A 787 28.80 8.22 18.98
C GLY A 787 28.10 6.94 18.51
N ALA A 788 26.78 6.96 18.28
CA ALA A 788 26.06 5.88 17.62
C ALA A 788 26.32 5.86 16.11
N ARG A 789 26.33 7.03 15.46
CA ARG A 789 26.65 7.20 14.05
C ARG A 789 28.08 6.75 13.72
N ASP A 790 29.08 7.17 14.49
CA ASP A 790 30.49 6.79 14.29
C ASP A 790 30.69 5.27 14.36
N ARG A 791 29.96 4.59 15.27
CA ARG A 791 29.93 3.12 15.35
C ARG A 791 29.30 2.48 14.11
N ALA A 792 28.16 3.00 13.65
CA ALA A 792 27.51 2.50 12.44
C ALA A 792 28.38 2.72 11.18
N GLU A 793 29.02 3.87 11.03
CA GLU A 793 29.98 4.14 9.94
C GLU A 793 31.19 3.18 10.00
N GLN A 794 31.67 2.84 11.20
CA GLN A 794 32.74 1.85 11.37
C GLN A 794 32.29 0.41 11.01
N GLU A 795 31.06 0.01 11.34
CA GLU A 795 30.49 -1.29 10.95
C GLU A 795 30.28 -1.38 9.43
N VAL A 796 29.75 -0.33 8.81
CA VAL A 796 29.62 -0.23 7.34
C VAL A 796 30.98 -0.36 6.66
N ALA A 797 32.01 0.35 7.14
CA ALA A 797 33.37 0.25 6.60
C ALA A 797 33.95 -1.18 6.71
N GLN A 798 33.65 -1.92 7.79
CA GLN A 798 34.04 -3.32 7.94
C GLN A 798 33.30 -4.25 6.96
N LEU A 799 31.99 -4.07 6.79
CA LEU A 799 31.19 -4.83 5.84
C LEU A 799 31.64 -4.57 4.39
N GLU A 800 31.92 -3.32 4.02
CA GLU A 800 32.48 -2.97 2.71
C GLU A 800 33.87 -3.59 2.48
N ALA A 801 34.70 -3.72 3.50
CA ALA A 801 35.98 -4.39 3.40
C ALA A 801 35.79 -5.91 3.19
N ALA A 802 34.87 -6.54 3.92
CA ALA A 802 34.53 -7.95 3.76
C ALA A 802 33.94 -8.25 2.37
N ILE A 803 33.02 -7.42 1.87
CA ILE A 803 32.44 -7.55 0.52
C ILE A 803 33.54 -7.42 -0.55
N ARG A 804 34.47 -6.46 -0.41
CA ARG A 804 35.63 -6.32 -1.31
C ARG A 804 36.53 -7.55 -1.27
N GLN A 805 36.78 -8.12 -0.10
CA GLN A 805 37.59 -9.34 0.04
C GLN A 805 36.92 -10.56 -0.60
N ILE A 806 35.62 -10.75 -0.38
CA ILE A 806 34.83 -11.83 -1.02
C ILE A 806 34.87 -11.68 -2.54
N ARG A 807 34.75 -10.45 -3.06
CA ARG A 807 34.83 -10.18 -4.50
C ARG A 807 36.20 -10.50 -5.09
N ILE A 808 37.29 -10.13 -4.42
CA ILE A 808 38.65 -10.50 -4.84
C ILE A 808 38.83 -12.02 -4.83
N GLN A 809 38.24 -12.73 -3.86
CA GLN A 809 38.27 -14.20 -3.80
C GLN A 809 37.41 -14.86 -4.88
N SER A 810 36.24 -14.30 -5.23
CA SER A 810 35.43 -14.80 -6.34
C SER A 810 36.12 -14.59 -7.69
N ASP A 811 36.68 -13.41 -7.91
CA ASP A 811 37.36 -13.06 -9.17
C ASP A 811 38.62 -13.95 -9.36
N ALA A 812 39.33 -14.26 -8.28
CA ALA A 812 40.45 -15.21 -8.29
C ALA A 812 40.01 -16.65 -8.64
N ARG A 813 38.91 -17.14 -8.05
CA ARG A 813 38.35 -18.48 -8.35
C ARG A 813 37.82 -18.60 -9.77
N ILE A 814 37.16 -17.55 -10.28
CA ILE A 814 36.70 -17.49 -11.67
C ILE A 814 37.91 -17.58 -12.61
N LYS A 815 38.97 -16.80 -12.35
CA LYS A 815 40.19 -16.87 -13.16
C LYS A 815 40.85 -18.26 -13.12
N GLU A 816 40.93 -18.89 -11.95
CA GLU A 816 41.46 -20.25 -11.83
C GLU A 816 40.62 -21.26 -12.64
N ALA A 817 39.29 -21.16 -12.62
CA ALA A 817 38.40 -21.99 -13.42
C ALA A 817 38.55 -21.73 -14.94
N ASP A 818 38.72 -20.47 -15.36
CA ASP A 818 38.97 -20.11 -16.76
C ASP A 818 40.34 -20.63 -17.25
N ASP A 819 41.39 -20.52 -16.42
CA ASP A 819 42.74 -21.03 -16.72
C ASP A 819 42.72 -22.58 -16.82
N GLN A 820 42.01 -23.27 -15.92
CA GLN A 820 41.80 -24.73 -15.99
C GLN A 820 41.00 -25.13 -17.24
N ARG A 821 39.94 -24.38 -17.60
CA ARG A 821 39.15 -24.62 -18.82
C ARG A 821 40.01 -24.45 -20.07
N ALA A 822 40.81 -23.39 -20.16
CA ALA A 822 41.73 -23.16 -21.26
C ALA A 822 42.77 -24.30 -21.41
N GLN A 823 43.25 -24.86 -20.28
CA GLN A 823 44.12 -26.03 -20.29
C GLN A 823 43.40 -27.30 -20.79
N SER A 824 42.14 -27.50 -20.40
CA SER A 824 41.31 -28.60 -20.89
C SER A 824 41.05 -28.48 -22.40
N ASP A 825 40.66 -27.30 -22.89
CA ASP A 825 40.44 -27.02 -24.31
C ASP A 825 41.73 -27.25 -25.13
N HIS A 826 42.90 -26.90 -24.59
CA HIS A 826 44.19 -27.18 -25.22
C HIS A 826 44.53 -28.68 -25.28
N ASN A 827 44.19 -29.44 -24.23
CA ASN A 827 44.35 -30.90 -24.24
C ASN A 827 43.39 -31.58 -25.21
N ALA A 828 42.13 -31.13 -25.29
CA ALA A 828 41.14 -31.66 -26.22
C ALA A 828 41.55 -31.41 -27.68
N THR A 829 41.98 -30.18 -28.01
CA THR A 829 42.48 -29.86 -29.36
C THR A 829 43.76 -30.63 -29.72
N ARG A 830 44.67 -30.89 -28.76
CA ARG A 830 45.82 -31.78 -28.99
C ARG A 830 45.38 -33.21 -29.31
N LEU A 831 44.50 -33.80 -28.50
CA LEU A 831 43.98 -35.16 -28.71
C LEU A 831 43.22 -35.28 -30.04
N GLN A 832 42.49 -34.25 -30.45
CA GLN A 832 41.78 -34.25 -31.73
C GLN A 832 42.74 -34.18 -32.92
N ASN A 833 43.84 -33.42 -32.82
CA ASN A 833 44.90 -33.45 -33.83
C ASN A 833 45.55 -34.84 -33.93
N GLU A 834 45.87 -35.46 -32.79
CA GLU A 834 46.41 -36.84 -32.72
C GLU A 834 45.44 -37.87 -33.33
N LEU A 835 44.13 -37.74 -33.11
CA LEU A 835 43.12 -38.57 -33.77
C LEU A 835 43.10 -38.37 -35.29
N THR A 836 43.09 -37.13 -35.78
CA THR A 836 43.09 -36.87 -37.24
C THR A 836 44.38 -37.34 -37.94
N GLU A 837 45.52 -37.34 -37.23
CA GLU A 837 46.77 -37.92 -37.72
C GLU A 837 46.66 -39.45 -37.82
N LEU A 838 46.16 -40.12 -36.77
CA LEU A 838 45.92 -41.56 -36.76
C LEU A 838 44.88 -42.01 -37.81
N GLU A 839 43.82 -41.23 -38.04
CA GLU A 839 42.88 -41.44 -39.13
C GLU A 839 43.56 -41.36 -40.50
N GLY A 840 44.45 -40.37 -40.69
CA GLY A 840 45.30 -40.25 -41.88
C GLY A 840 46.23 -41.46 -42.07
N GLU A 841 46.83 -41.97 -40.99
CA GLU A 841 47.63 -43.20 -41.04
C GLU A 841 46.79 -44.43 -41.38
N ILE A 842 45.59 -44.59 -40.80
CA ILE A 842 44.66 -45.68 -41.11
C ILE A 842 44.27 -45.64 -42.60
N VAL A 843 43.97 -44.45 -43.14
CA VAL A 843 43.69 -44.29 -44.58
C VAL A 843 44.91 -44.69 -45.41
N ARG A 844 46.12 -44.21 -45.06
CA ARG A 844 47.37 -44.57 -45.77
C ARG A 844 47.61 -46.08 -45.75
N VAL A 845 47.57 -46.71 -44.59
CA VAL A 845 47.77 -48.16 -44.42
C VAL A 845 46.68 -48.95 -45.17
N THR A 846 45.44 -48.45 -45.23
CA THR A 846 44.37 -49.06 -46.01
C THR A 846 44.60 -48.93 -47.52
N THR A 847 45.14 -47.80 -48.00
CA THR A 847 45.56 -47.66 -49.40
C THR A 847 46.76 -48.55 -49.75
N GLU A 848 47.74 -48.68 -48.85
CA GLU A 848 48.90 -49.58 -49.03
C GLU A 848 48.46 -51.06 -49.01
N LEU A 849 47.54 -51.44 -48.11
CA LEU A 849 46.96 -52.79 -48.07
C LEU A 849 46.16 -53.10 -49.34
N THR A 850 45.37 -52.16 -49.86
CA THR A 850 44.60 -52.38 -51.08
C THR A 850 45.48 -52.42 -52.33
N MET A 851 46.55 -51.61 -52.40
CA MET A 851 47.57 -51.72 -53.45
C MET A 851 48.31 -53.05 -53.38
N ALA A 852 48.85 -53.43 -52.21
CA ALA A 852 49.55 -54.70 -52.03
C ALA A 852 48.66 -55.92 -52.33
N LYS A 853 47.36 -55.83 -52.01
CA LYS A 853 46.37 -56.86 -52.38
C LYS A 853 46.10 -56.92 -53.88
N ALA A 854 46.03 -55.78 -54.57
CA ALA A 854 45.91 -55.73 -56.02
C ALA A 854 47.18 -56.24 -56.73
N GLU A 855 48.36 -55.93 -56.20
CA GLU A 855 49.64 -56.48 -56.67
C GLU A 855 49.72 -57.99 -56.45
N LEU A 856 49.25 -58.50 -55.30
CA LEU A 856 49.17 -59.93 -55.00
C LEU A 856 48.20 -60.67 -55.95
N ASP A 857 47.02 -60.12 -56.19
CA ASP A 857 46.05 -60.68 -57.15
C ASP A 857 46.55 -60.54 -58.61
N GLY A 858 47.39 -59.54 -58.92
CA GLY A 858 48.09 -59.45 -60.21
C GLY A 858 49.21 -60.49 -60.37
N ALA A 859 50.02 -60.71 -59.34
CA ALA A 859 51.17 -61.62 -59.37
C ALA A 859 50.79 -63.12 -59.33
N TYR A 860 49.66 -63.45 -58.71
CA TYR A 860 49.21 -64.84 -58.52
C TYR A 860 47.93 -65.21 -59.31
N GLY A 861 47.46 -64.36 -60.23
CA GLY A 861 46.24 -64.57 -61.02
C GLY A 861 44.93 -64.23 -60.28
N THR A 862 43.76 -64.33 -60.93
CA THR A 862 42.52 -63.96 -60.24
C THR A 862 42.14 -64.96 -59.14
N ARG A 863 41.51 -64.49 -58.05
CA ARG A 863 41.01 -65.35 -56.96
C ARG A 863 40.05 -66.44 -57.48
N ALA A 864 39.33 -66.17 -58.57
CA ALA A 864 38.46 -67.13 -59.25
C ALA A 864 39.22 -68.26 -59.95
N GLU A 865 40.31 -67.96 -60.66
CA GLU A 865 41.16 -68.98 -61.31
C GLU A 865 41.87 -69.85 -60.26
N ARG A 866 42.39 -69.26 -59.18
CA ARG A 866 42.97 -70.02 -58.07
C ARG A 866 41.94 -70.91 -57.37
N ALA A 867 40.73 -70.39 -57.11
CA ALA A 867 39.66 -71.17 -56.50
C ALA A 867 39.23 -72.35 -57.39
N ALA A 868 39.18 -72.18 -58.72
CA ALA A 868 38.89 -73.27 -59.65
C ALA A 868 39.95 -74.38 -59.64
N VAL A 869 41.25 -74.03 -59.52
CA VAL A 869 42.33 -75.02 -59.39
C VAL A 869 42.32 -75.70 -58.02
N VAL A 870 42.11 -74.96 -56.93
CA VAL A 870 42.05 -75.52 -55.57
C VAL A 870 40.81 -76.41 -55.37
N ALA A 871 39.67 -76.07 -55.96
CA ALA A 871 38.45 -76.90 -55.93
C ALA A 871 38.61 -78.25 -56.66
N SER A 872 39.64 -78.41 -57.50
CA SER A 872 39.99 -79.71 -58.08
C SER A 872 40.79 -80.62 -57.13
N ASN A 873 41.25 -80.12 -55.99
CA ASN A 873 42.14 -80.82 -55.07
C ASN A 873 41.51 -81.01 -53.67
N THR A 874 40.90 -82.17 -53.47
CA THR A 874 40.01 -82.48 -52.33
C THR A 874 40.68 -82.46 -50.96
N SER A 875 42.01 -82.59 -50.85
CA SER A 875 42.71 -82.46 -49.58
C SER A 875 42.80 -81.00 -49.13
N VAL A 876 43.24 -80.12 -50.04
CA VAL A 876 43.37 -78.68 -49.80
C VAL A 876 42.00 -78.05 -49.53
N GLN A 877 40.94 -78.56 -50.18
CA GLN A 877 39.58 -78.06 -49.92
C GLN A 877 39.10 -78.37 -48.49
N ARG A 878 39.35 -79.57 -47.96
CA ARG A 878 39.00 -79.89 -46.54
C ARG A 878 39.78 -79.04 -45.54
N GLU A 879 41.04 -78.74 -45.84
CA GLU A 879 41.86 -77.84 -45.02
C GLU A 879 41.35 -76.39 -45.11
N ASN A 880 40.90 -75.95 -46.30
CA ASN A 880 40.22 -74.66 -46.47
C ASN A 880 38.91 -74.62 -45.69
N ASP A 881 38.06 -75.66 -45.77
CA ASP A 881 36.80 -75.72 -45.05
C ASP A 881 37.04 -75.64 -43.52
N ALA A 882 38.04 -76.36 -43.00
CA ALA A 882 38.44 -76.27 -41.58
C ALA A 882 38.99 -74.88 -41.20
N LEU A 883 39.78 -74.24 -42.06
CA LEU A 883 40.27 -72.87 -41.86
C LEU A 883 39.16 -71.82 -42.00
N VAL A 884 38.13 -72.08 -42.81
CA VAL A 884 36.92 -71.24 -42.92
C VAL A 884 36.09 -71.37 -41.64
N THR A 885 35.86 -72.59 -41.14
CA THR A 885 35.20 -72.81 -39.83
C THR A 885 35.96 -72.06 -38.73
N ARG A 886 37.29 -72.17 -38.69
CA ARG A 886 38.11 -71.47 -37.69
C ARG A 886 38.16 -69.95 -37.88
N ASN A 887 38.02 -69.45 -39.10
CA ASN A 887 37.85 -68.01 -39.34
C ASN A 887 36.47 -67.52 -38.89
N ILE A 888 35.42 -68.34 -39.03
CA ILE A 888 34.08 -68.03 -38.50
C ILE A 888 34.15 -67.97 -36.97
N GLU A 889 34.71 -69.00 -36.32
CA GLU A 889 34.98 -69.02 -34.87
C GLU A 889 35.73 -67.74 -34.42
N LEU A 890 36.86 -67.40 -35.07
CA LEU A 890 37.64 -66.21 -34.74
C LEU A 890 36.91 -64.89 -35.05
N THR A 891 35.99 -64.88 -36.02
CA THR A 891 35.19 -63.68 -36.34
C THR A 891 34.05 -63.50 -35.33
N GLU A 892 33.47 -64.60 -34.84
CA GLU A 892 32.50 -64.60 -33.74
C GLU A 892 33.18 -64.22 -32.41
N GLU A 893 34.38 -64.74 -32.13
CA GLU A 893 35.22 -64.32 -31.00
C GLU A 893 35.61 -62.83 -31.11
N LEU A 894 36.00 -62.33 -32.30
CA LEU A 894 36.27 -60.91 -32.49
C LEU A 894 35.01 -60.04 -32.37
N ALA A 895 33.84 -60.53 -32.79
CA ALA A 895 32.57 -59.82 -32.60
C ALA A 895 32.18 -59.77 -31.11
N ALA A 896 32.34 -60.87 -30.37
CA ALA A 896 32.13 -60.95 -28.94
C ALA A 896 33.14 -60.08 -28.16
N LEU A 897 34.42 -60.09 -28.53
CA LEU A 897 35.44 -59.20 -27.96
C LEU A 897 35.19 -57.73 -28.32
N LYS A 898 34.57 -57.43 -29.47
CA LYS A 898 34.20 -56.06 -29.87
C LYS A 898 32.94 -55.57 -29.14
N SER A 899 32.00 -56.43 -28.77
CA SER A 899 30.90 -56.06 -27.85
C SER A 899 31.39 -55.97 -26.40
N GLN A 900 32.32 -56.82 -25.97
CA GLN A 900 32.91 -56.81 -24.64
C GLN A 900 33.91 -55.64 -24.43
N ARG A 901 34.46 -55.06 -25.50
CA ARG A 901 35.41 -53.94 -25.45
C ARG A 901 34.75 -52.58 -25.72
N GLY A 902 33.82 -52.19 -24.85
CA GLY A 902 33.50 -50.79 -24.48
C GLY A 902 33.06 -49.79 -25.56
N GLY A 903 32.90 -50.19 -26.82
CA GLY A 903 32.44 -49.30 -27.89
C GLY A 903 30.97 -48.90 -27.74
N GLY A 904 30.15 -49.81 -27.17
CA GLY A 904 28.73 -49.56 -26.89
C GLY A 904 28.53 -48.47 -25.83
N ASP A 905 29.26 -48.54 -24.72
CA ASP A 905 29.10 -47.61 -23.58
C ASP A 905 29.48 -46.17 -23.96
N LEU A 906 30.55 -46.00 -24.75
CA LEU A 906 30.95 -44.67 -25.24
C LEU A 906 29.96 -44.11 -26.26
N GLN A 907 29.42 -44.95 -27.15
CA GLN A 907 28.40 -44.53 -28.11
C GLN A 907 27.08 -44.21 -27.39
N GLN A 908 26.58 -45.06 -26.49
CA GLN A 908 25.39 -44.78 -25.69
C GLN A 908 25.55 -43.51 -24.84
N ARG A 909 26.76 -43.22 -24.35
CA ARG A 909 27.03 -41.98 -23.62
C ARG A 909 27.06 -40.76 -24.53
N ALA A 910 27.54 -40.89 -25.78
CA ALA A 910 27.41 -39.84 -26.78
C ALA A 910 25.93 -39.62 -27.15
N ASP A 911 25.19 -40.68 -27.48
CA ASP A 911 23.76 -40.65 -27.83
C ASP A 911 22.89 -40.10 -26.67
N ASN A 912 23.28 -40.34 -25.41
CA ASN A 912 22.66 -39.73 -24.22
C ASN A 912 22.97 -38.23 -24.12
N LEU A 913 24.23 -37.84 -24.26
CA LEU A 913 24.63 -36.42 -24.20
C LEU A 913 24.04 -35.62 -25.36
N GLU A 914 23.94 -36.18 -26.55
CA GLU A 914 23.26 -35.56 -27.70
C GLU A 914 21.76 -35.35 -27.43
N ARG A 915 21.10 -36.33 -26.79
CA ARG A 915 19.69 -36.20 -26.37
C ARG A 915 19.52 -35.14 -25.28
N GLU A 916 20.33 -35.18 -24.23
CA GLU A 916 20.32 -34.19 -23.13
C GLU A 916 20.60 -32.78 -23.66
N LEU A 917 21.55 -32.61 -24.58
CA LEU A 917 21.81 -31.32 -25.23
C LEU A 917 20.62 -30.88 -26.11
N SER A 918 19.97 -31.77 -26.84
CA SER A 918 18.78 -31.44 -27.63
C SER A 918 17.60 -31.03 -26.74
N GLU A 919 17.36 -31.74 -25.64
CA GLU A 919 16.31 -31.45 -24.67
C GLU A 919 16.56 -30.10 -23.96
N ILE A 920 17.80 -29.83 -23.58
CA ILE A 920 18.23 -28.52 -23.04
C ILE A 920 18.04 -27.40 -24.08
N ILE A 921 18.31 -27.65 -25.38
CA ILE A 921 18.07 -26.68 -26.45
C ILE A 921 16.58 -26.40 -26.61
N ASP A 922 15.73 -27.43 -26.59
CA ASP A 922 14.26 -27.28 -26.67
C ASP A 922 13.71 -26.50 -25.46
N ASP A 923 14.24 -26.75 -24.26
CA ASP A 923 13.93 -25.98 -23.04
C ASP A 923 14.37 -24.50 -23.17
N TYR A 924 15.56 -24.22 -23.71
CA TYR A 924 16.00 -22.84 -23.96
C TYR A 924 15.14 -22.16 -25.04
N GLU A 925 14.71 -22.87 -26.07
CA GLU A 925 13.75 -22.35 -27.04
C GLU A 925 12.40 -22.05 -26.39
N ALA A 926 11.88 -22.94 -25.53
CA ALA A 926 10.63 -22.75 -24.80
C ALA A 926 10.72 -21.54 -23.85
N MET A 927 11.80 -21.41 -23.07
CA MET A 927 12.07 -20.24 -22.22
C MET A 927 12.16 -18.95 -23.06
N THR A 928 12.78 -19.00 -24.23
CA THR A 928 12.91 -17.85 -25.13
C THR A 928 11.56 -17.44 -25.71
N LYS A 929 10.74 -18.41 -26.15
CA LYS A 929 9.36 -18.18 -26.63
C LYS A 929 8.50 -17.55 -25.53
N ALA A 930 8.52 -18.11 -24.31
CA ALA A 930 7.82 -17.56 -23.15
C ALA A 930 8.31 -16.14 -22.79
N SER A 931 9.62 -15.87 -22.82
CA SER A 931 10.16 -14.54 -22.58
C SER A 931 9.73 -13.52 -23.63
N ILE A 932 9.57 -13.92 -24.90
CA ILE A 932 9.03 -13.07 -25.97
C ILE A 932 7.53 -12.83 -25.78
N GLU A 933 6.78 -13.82 -25.27
CA GLU A 933 5.36 -13.69 -24.95
C GLU A 933 5.12 -12.74 -23.77
N PHE A 934 5.90 -12.86 -22.69
CA PHE A 934 5.85 -11.89 -21.59
C PHE A 934 6.24 -10.47 -22.01
N GLU A 935 7.21 -10.29 -22.92
CA GLU A 935 7.55 -8.97 -23.46
C GLU A 935 6.38 -8.38 -24.28
N LYS A 936 5.70 -9.20 -25.10
CA LYS A 936 4.49 -8.79 -25.84
C LYS A 936 3.31 -8.47 -24.92
N GLU A 937 3.16 -9.19 -23.80
CA GLU A 937 2.15 -8.86 -22.79
C GLU A 937 2.49 -7.55 -22.08
N ARG A 938 3.78 -7.32 -21.76
CA ARG A 938 4.23 -6.05 -21.20
C ARG A 938 3.97 -4.89 -22.16
N GLU A 939 4.27 -5.05 -23.45
CA GLU A 939 3.95 -4.06 -24.50
C GLU A 939 2.44 -3.75 -24.58
N ARG A 940 1.57 -4.76 -24.46
CA ARG A 940 0.11 -4.56 -24.39
C ARG A 940 -0.31 -3.79 -23.13
N PHE A 941 0.29 -4.09 -21.98
CA PHE A 941 0.02 -3.35 -20.74
C PHE A 941 0.55 -1.91 -20.79
N GLU A 942 1.71 -1.67 -21.41
CA GLU A 942 2.27 -0.33 -21.66
C GLU A 942 1.32 0.48 -22.57
N ILE A 943 0.87 -0.07 -23.69
CA ILE A 943 -0.13 0.55 -24.58
C ILE A 943 -1.44 0.85 -23.83
N LEU A 944 -1.92 -0.06 -22.99
CA LEU A 944 -3.12 0.15 -22.19
C LEU A 944 -2.92 1.30 -21.18
N ILE A 945 -1.81 1.31 -20.45
CA ILE A 945 -1.45 2.36 -19.49
C ILE A 945 -1.37 3.73 -20.19
N ASP A 946 -0.75 3.81 -21.35
CA ASP A 946 -0.65 5.05 -22.11
C ASP A 946 -2.03 5.50 -22.64
N SER A 947 -2.87 4.57 -23.12
CA SER A 947 -4.26 4.91 -23.50
C SER A 947 -5.11 5.42 -22.32
N LEU A 948 -4.85 4.92 -21.10
CA LEU A 948 -5.50 5.40 -19.88
C LEU A 948 -4.96 6.76 -19.46
N ARG A 949 -3.66 7.02 -19.61
CA ARG A 949 -3.05 8.35 -19.39
C ARG A 949 -3.59 9.38 -20.37
N ASP A 950 -3.62 9.08 -21.66
CA ASP A 950 -4.22 9.93 -22.70
C ASP A 950 -5.69 10.24 -22.39
N ARG A 951 -6.45 9.25 -21.92
CA ARG A 951 -7.85 9.44 -21.50
C ARG A 951 -7.96 10.30 -20.24
N CYS A 952 -7.06 10.15 -19.27
CA CYS A 952 -6.99 11.03 -18.09
C CYS A 952 -6.67 12.47 -18.51
N GLU A 953 -5.67 12.70 -19.36
CA GLU A 953 -5.35 14.04 -19.89
C GLU A 953 -6.51 14.63 -20.70
N GLN A 954 -7.23 13.82 -21.49
CA GLN A 954 -8.46 14.24 -22.18
C GLN A 954 -9.61 14.58 -21.24
N LEU A 955 -9.75 13.90 -20.10
CA LEU A 955 -10.77 14.22 -19.10
C LEU A 955 -10.37 15.45 -18.29
N GLU A 956 -9.09 15.63 -17.95
CA GLU A 956 -8.56 16.82 -17.27
C GLU A 956 -8.65 18.06 -18.16
N THR A 957 -8.33 17.94 -19.45
CA THR A 957 -8.49 19.05 -20.41
C THR A 957 -9.96 19.40 -20.62
N LYS A 958 -10.87 18.42 -20.78
CA LYS A 958 -12.32 18.68 -20.82
C LYS A 958 -12.83 19.31 -19.52
N LEU A 959 -12.36 18.84 -18.36
CA LEU A 959 -12.71 19.43 -17.06
C LEU A 959 -12.18 20.86 -16.93
N ALA A 960 -11.00 21.16 -17.45
CA ALA A 960 -10.43 22.50 -17.49
C ALA A 960 -11.16 23.41 -18.49
N GLU A 961 -11.55 22.89 -19.66
CA GLU A 961 -12.35 23.58 -20.66
C GLU A 961 -13.77 23.86 -20.14
N GLU A 962 -14.43 22.91 -19.50
CA GLU A 962 -15.68 23.10 -18.77
C GLU A 962 -15.50 24.15 -17.67
N ARG A 963 -14.50 24.04 -16.78
CA ARG A 963 -14.24 25.06 -15.75
C ARG A 963 -14.03 26.46 -16.35
N ILE A 964 -13.36 26.58 -17.49
CA ILE A 964 -13.19 27.85 -18.21
C ILE A 964 -14.49 28.29 -18.90
N SER A 965 -15.30 27.35 -19.39
CA SER A 965 -16.61 27.57 -20.01
C SER A 965 -17.60 28.11 -18.98
N TRP A 966 -17.73 27.45 -17.82
CA TRP A 966 -18.51 27.91 -16.67
C TRP A 966 -18.03 29.29 -16.18
N MET A 967 -16.71 29.53 -16.13
CA MET A 967 -16.14 30.84 -15.78
C MET A 967 -16.41 31.94 -16.83
N ASN A 968 -16.69 31.58 -18.09
CA ASN A 968 -17.13 32.51 -19.14
C ASN A 968 -18.67 32.64 -19.22
N LEU A 969 -19.43 31.59 -18.92
CA LEU A 969 -20.90 31.59 -18.88
C LEU A 969 -21.46 32.26 -17.63
N SER A 970 -20.69 32.33 -16.55
CA SER A 970 -21.05 33.03 -15.30
C SER A 970 -20.96 34.57 -15.42
N SER A 971 -20.98 35.13 -16.64
CA SER A 971 -21.21 36.56 -16.89
C SER A 971 -22.33 36.83 -17.90
N PRO A 972 -23.61 36.54 -17.59
CA PRO A 972 -24.76 37.02 -18.37
C PRO A 972 -25.37 38.29 -17.72
N THR A 973 -24.56 39.30 -17.40
CA THR A 973 -25.05 40.59 -16.87
C THR A 973 -24.12 41.77 -17.17
N SER A 974 -24.02 42.18 -18.44
CA SER A 974 -23.71 43.57 -18.80
C SER A 974 -23.98 43.85 -20.29
N VAL A 975 -25.24 44.13 -20.64
CA VAL A 975 -25.54 44.92 -21.84
C VAL A 975 -25.48 46.38 -21.42
N GLY A 976 -24.31 47.00 -21.52
CA GLY A 976 -24.19 48.43 -21.21
C GLY A 976 -22.77 48.97 -21.08
N ARG A 977 -22.40 49.80 -22.06
CA ARG A 977 -21.43 50.91 -21.94
C ARG A 977 -19.93 50.58 -21.97
N ASP A 978 -19.45 50.49 -23.21
CA ASP A 978 -18.25 51.16 -23.76
C ASP A 978 -16.97 51.21 -22.91
N GLY A 979 -15.94 50.49 -23.37
CA GLY A 979 -14.69 50.27 -22.63
C GLY A 979 -13.70 49.34 -23.34
N THR A 980 -13.54 49.47 -24.67
CA THR A 980 -12.27 49.08 -25.31
C THR A 980 -11.14 49.83 -24.57
N TYR A 981 -10.06 49.23 -24.06
CA TYR A 981 -8.93 48.69 -24.84
C TYR A 981 -8.14 47.54 -24.16
N ASP A 982 -8.46 47.11 -22.94
CA ASP A 982 -7.56 46.23 -22.13
C ASP A 982 -7.78 44.72 -22.24
N THR A 983 -8.92 44.27 -22.79
CA THR A 983 -9.24 42.83 -22.90
C THR A 983 -8.36 42.10 -23.92
N THR A 984 -7.88 42.80 -24.95
CA THR A 984 -6.97 42.20 -25.94
C THR A 984 -5.58 41.96 -25.37
N SER A 985 -5.05 42.88 -24.54
CA SER A 985 -3.71 42.75 -23.95
C SER A 985 -3.63 41.56 -23.00
N THR A 986 -4.61 41.43 -22.10
CA THR A 986 -4.71 40.29 -21.17
C THR A 986 -5.00 38.97 -21.89
N MET A 987 -5.83 38.97 -22.94
CA MET A 987 -6.08 37.77 -23.75
C MET A 987 -4.86 37.36 -24.60
N VAL A 988 -4.08 38.31 -25.12
CA VAL A 988 -2.80 38.03 -25.82
C VAL A 988 -1.77 37.50 -24.85
N LEU A 989 -1.61 38.09 -23.66
CA LEU A 989 -0.72 37.56 -22.61
C LEU A 989 -1.14 36.17 -22.13
N LYS A 990 -2.44 35.92 -21.95
CA LYS A 990 -3.00 34.60 -21.62
C LYS A 990 -2.78 33.57 -22.73
N ASN A 991 -2.85 33.98 -24.00
CA ASN A 991 -2.58 33.13 -25.14
C ASN A 991 -1.09 32.87 -25.36
N GLU A 992 -0.23 33.87 -25.19
CA GLU A 992 1.23 33.71 -25.23
C GLU A 992 1.73 32.90 -24.03
N PHE A 993 1.13 33.01 -22.84
CA PHE A 993 1.41 32.12 -21.71
C PHE A 993 0.94 30.67 -21.97
N LYS A 994 -0.27 30.48 -22.50
CA LYS A 994 -0.74 29.15 -22.95
C LYS A 994 0.07 28.57 -24.11
N LYS A 995 0.70 29.41 -24.93
CA LYS A 995 1.61 29.03 -26.01
C LYS A 995 2.97 28.65 -25.44
N MET A 996 3.59 29.50 -24.63
CA MET A 996 4.79 29.21 -23.85
C MET A 996 4.68 27.89 -23.07
N MET A 997 3.60 27.67 -22.31
CA MET A 997 3.39 26.41 -21.56
C MET A 997 3.18 25.18 -22.43
N ARG A 998 2.77 25.32 -23.70
CA ARG A 998 2.72 24.24 -24.68
C ARG A 998 4.07 24.04 -25.36
N ASP A 999 4.75 25.13 -25.71
CA ASP A 999 6.07 25.12 -26.33
C ASP A 999 7.11 24.55 -25.36
N THR A 1000 7.11 24.92 -24.07
CA THR A 1000 7.97 24.32 -23.03
C THR A 1000 7.66 22.83 -22.81
N ARG A 1001 6.38 22.40 -22.82
CA ARG A 1001 6.05 20.96 -22.75
C ARG A 1001 6.54 20.22 -23.99
N ASN A 1002 6.36 20.78 -25.19
CA ASN A 1002 6.82 20.21 -26.44
C ASN A 1002 8.35 20.17 -26.53
N GLU A 1003 9.04 21.19 -26.04
CA GLU A 1003 10.50 21.27 -25.97
C GLU A 1003 11.05 20.25 -24.97
N ASN A 1004 10.46 20.11 -23.78
CA ASN A 1004 10.80 19.07 -22.82
C ASN A 1004 10.56 17.66 -23.38
N MET A 1005 9.44 17.43 -24.06
CA MET A 1005 9.13 16.17 -24.74
C MET A 1005 10.11 15.89 -25.90
N LYS A 1006 10.55 16.92 -26.62
CA LYS A 1006 11.56 16.82 -27.69
C LYS A 1006 12.95 16.56 -27.13
N MET A 1007 13.32 17.17 -26.01
CA MET A 1007 14.56 16.91 -25.28
C MET A 1007 14.57 15.47 -24.77
N PHE A 1008 13.48 14.99 -24.17
CA PHE A 1008 13.36 13.60 -23.71
C PHE A 1008 13.44 12.59 -24.86
N ARG A 1009 12.82 12.88 -26.02
CA ARG A 1009 12.96 12.04 -27.22
C ARG A 1009 14.36 12.09 -27.81
N ALA A 1010 15.02 13.25 -27.81
CA ALA A 1010 16.42 13.37 -28.25
C ALA A 1010 17.36 12.59 -27.31
N GLU A 1011 17.12 12.64 -25.99
CA GLU A 1011 17.87 11.85 -25.00
C GLU A 1011 17.63 10.35 -25.19
N GLN A 1012 16.39 9.90 -25.41
CA GLN A 1012 16.10 8.50 -25.73
C GLN A 1012 16.75 8.05 -27.05
N GLU A 1013 16.76 8.90 -28.08
CA GLU A 1013 17.42 8.57 -29.35
C GLU A 1013 18.95 8.56 -29.22
N GLU A 1014 19.52 9.43 -28.39
CA GLU A 1014 20.95 9.42 -28.04
C GLU A 1014 21.31 8.18 -27.19
N ARG A 1015 20.49 7.80 -26.20
CA ARG A 1015 20.61 6.53 -25.48
C ARG A 1015 20.56 5.35 -26.45
N ARG A 1016 19.58 5.30 -27.36
CA ARG A 1016 19.47 4.26 -28.40
C ARG A 1016 20.68 4.25 -29.34
N ARG A 1017 21.25 5.42 -29.67
CA ARG A 1017 22.48 5.55 -30.47
C ARG A 1017 23.70 5.02 -29.71
N ILE A 1018 23.84 5.36 -28.42
CA ILE A 1018 24.93 4.89 -27.55
C ILE A 1018 24.81 3.38 -27.32
N GLU A 1019 23.61 2.84 -27.10
CA GLU A 1019 23.35 1.40 -27.05
C GLU A 1019 23.67 0.71 -28.38
N GLY A 1020 23.33 1.33 -29.51
CA GLY A 1020 23.70 0.85 -30.84
C GLY A 1020 25.21 0.80 -31.03
N LEU A 1021 25.94 1.84 -30.58
CA LEU A 1021 27.40 1.88 -30.58
C LEU A 1021 28.01 0.87 -29.59
N LEU A 1022 27.43 0.67 -28.41
CA LEU A 1022 27.84 -0.35 -27.46
C LEU A 1022 27.61 -1.77 -28.01
N ARG A 1023 26.49 -2.03 -28.69
CA ARG A 1023 26.26 -3.31 -29.41
C ARG A 1023 27.25 -3.47 -30.57
N ALA A 1024 27.55 -2.41 -31.31
CA ALA A 1024 28.54 -2.44 -32.40
C ALA A 1024 29.96 -2.71 -31.86
N LEU A 1025 30.38 -2.02 -30.79
CA LEU A 1025 31.64 -2.25 -30.10
C LEU A 1025 31.71 -3.65 -29.48
N LYS A 1026 30.62 -4.16 -28.88
CA LYS A 1026 30.55 -5.53 -28.37
C LYS A 1026 30.63 -6.57 -29.50
N LYS A 1027 30.10 -6.26 -30.69
CA LYS A 1027 30.17 -7.09 -31.90
C LYS A 1027 31.54 -7.02 -32.60
N GLU A 1028 32.21 -5.86 -32.59
CA GLU A 1028 33.61 -5.76 -33.03
C GLU A 1028 34.55 -6.43 -32.05
N HIS A 1029 34.35 -6.26 -30.74
CA HIS A 1029 35.09 -6.98 -29.71
C HIS A 1029 34.95 -8.49 -29.90
N ALA A 1030 33.73 -9.00 -30.13
CA ALA A 1030 33.51 -10.43 -30.45
C ALA A 1030 34.24 -10.89 -31.73
N LYS A 1031 34.30 -10.04 -32.78
CA LYS A 1031 35.09 -10.31 -34.00
C LYS A 1031 36.60 -10.31 -33.74
N VAL A 1032 37.11 -9.36 -32.96
CA VAL A 1032 38.54 -9.23 -32.62
C VAL A 1032 38.98 -10.36 -31.68
N THR A 1033 38.11 -10.82 -30.77
CA THR A 1033 38.35 -12.00 -29.93
C THR A 1033 38.03 -13.33 -30.62
N GLY A 1034 37.70 -13.33 -31.92
CA GLY A 1034 37.53 -14.55 -32.72
C GLY A 1034 36.40 -15.50 -32.29
N LYS A 1035 35.45 -15.07 -31.44
CA LYS A 1035 34.33 -15.90 -30.97
C LYS A 1035 33.01 -15.43 -31.58
N SER A 1036 32.54 -16.19 -32.56
CA SER A 1036 31.19 -16.07 -33.14
C SER A 1036 30.13 -16.40 -32.08
N PRO A 1037 29.12 -15.53 -31.86
CA PRO A 1037 27.89 -15.92 -31.20
C PRO A 1037 26.97 -16.56 -32.24
N GLY A 1038 27.13 -17.85 -32.48
CA GLY A 1038 26.41 -18.58 -33.55
C GLY A 1038 27.33 -19.52 -34.33
N SER A 1039 27.84 -20.53 -33.63
CA SER A 1039 28.33 -21.81 -34.16
C SER A 1039 28.82 -22.60 -32.95
N THR A 1040 27.92 -23.36 -32.31
CA THR A 1040 28.35 -24.57 -31.61
C THR A 1040 28.45 -25.69 -32.66
N PRO A 1041 29.45 -26.59 -32.54
CA PRO A 1041 29.37 -27.91 -33.17
C PRO A 1041 28.23 -28.72 -32.54
#